data_AF-A0A6C2YUF3-F1
#
_entry.id   AF-A0A6C2YUF3-F1
#
_cell.length_a   1.000
_cell.length_b   1.000
_cell.length_c   1.000
_cell.angle_alpha   90.00
_cell.angle_beta   90.00
_cell.angle_gamma   90.00
#
_symmetry.space_group_name_H-M   'P 1'
#
loop_
_entity.id
_entity.type
_entity.pdbx_description
1 polymer ?
#
loop_
_entity_poly.entity_id
_entity_poly.type
_entity_poly.pdbx_seq_one_letter_code
_entity_poly.pdbx_strand_id
1 'polypeptide(L)'
;MGRALAILCTLIGIGTPARVNADPPSYLHEIVPLLTRQGCNQGACHGKGAGQNGFRLSLRGYAPADDHRYLTREYAGRRLDPSHPENSILLTKPTGQAPHEGGVLFSVNSREYHTLAAWLRAGAPGPEKDAPQITRFELRPEQQQLKLGQQAQLQAFAHFSDGNVKDVTWLTKFESNDPGLVSVTPNGQVTANREGETAIRAAYLTEVAIATFTIPYETTIADSKYSHPNNPIDTAVYAKLKALRIEPSGISSDQEFIRRVFLDTIGTLPTAEEAQAFADDRRPNKRAIWIDTLLDRPEFVDYWTLILADLFQNRKERDHDVRGVKGVRSFHVWLRQQVAQNRPWDQLVGDVLTATGDVTKQPGVGYYLVTIGEYREAEKSEVVASVAQAFLGTRIGCAQCHNHPLERYTQDDYYHFAGFFSPVKLDRRDPKEGITYLRISAQDPQQNARPAGVIQPRTGQFLHPQPLDRSTPRISPNEDPRVKLVEWMTDSKNTMFSGAMVNRIWKHYLGVGLVEPVDDLRATNPPSNRELWDVLNRSFVNHKFNLKQLMREILNSQTYQLTSATRPGNAQETRYYSHYYARRLPAEVLLDAISASTGVPESFDGYPVGMRAVQLPDTVPNSYFLNTFGKSNRVTACACERSGEVTMPQLLHLQAGDNLAAKIRAADGKLANWLKTIPNDDDLIHALYWATLSRSATAEERSQLLRLRASGNVPRDEYFRDLFWAILNSKAFSFNH
;
A
#
# COMPACT_ATOMS: atom_id res chain seq x y z
N MET A 1 51.02 -19.08 86.41
CA MET A 1 52.32 -18.40 86.28
C MET A 1 52.67 -18.46 84.79
N GLY A 2 52.95 -17.42 84.02
CA GLY A 2 53.31 -16.02 84.21
C GLY A 2 53.36 -15.38 82.82
N ARG A 3 53.19 -14.06 82.74
CA ARG A 3 53.02 -13.27 81.51
C ARG A 3 54.29 -13.18 80.67
N ALA A 4 54.13 -13.10 79.35
CA ALA A 4 55.02 -12.33 78.46
C ALA A 4 54.19 -11.74 77.31
N LEU A 5 54.33 -10.43 77.13
CA LEU A 5 53.66 -9.58 76.13
C LEU A 5 54.58 -9.47 74.91
N ALA A 6 54.08 -9.69 73.69
CA ALA A 6 54.76 -9.30 72.46
C ALA A 6 53.74 -8.74 71.46
N ILE A 7 53.99 -7.52 71.02
CA ILE A 7 53.17 -6.69 70.13
C ILE A 7 53.40 -7.15 68.68
N LEU A 8 52.34 -7.50 67.96
CA LEU A 8 52.38 -7.76 66.51
C LEU A 8 51.84 -6.53 65.77
N CYS A 9 52.68 -5.89 64.95
CA CYS A 9 52.26 -4.87 63.99
C CYS A 9 51.55 -5.52 62.81
N THR A 10 50.27 -5.20 62.60
CA THR A 10 49.50 -5.61 61.41
C THR A 10 49.65 -4.55 60.32
N LEU A 11 50.35 -4.89 59.23
CA LEU A 11 50.36 -4.12 57.98
C LEU A 11 49.03 -4.32 57.25
N ILE A 12 48.20 -3.27 57.21
CA ILE A 12 46.99 -3.23 56.37
C ILE A 12 47.42 -2.86 54.96
N GLY A 13 47.48 -3.85 54.07
CA GLY A 13 47.57 -3.62 52.63
C GLY A 13 46.22 -3.14 52.11
N ILE A 14 46.14 -1.87 51.69
CA ILE A 14 45.00 -1.34 50.95
C ILE A 14 45.06 -1.93 49.54
N GLY A 15 44.29 -3.00 49.30
CA GLY A 15 44.01 -3.48 47.95
C GLY A 15 43.11 -2.47 47.24
N THR A 16 43.64 -1.79 46.24
CA THR A 16 42.84 -1.01 45.29
C THR A 16 41.85 -1.95 44.59
N PRO A 17 40.55 -1.59 44.48
CA PRO A 17 39.63 -2.39 43.69
C PRO A 17 40.09 -2.36 42.24
N ALA A 18 40.29 -3.53 41.65
CA ALA A 18 40.54 -3.67 40.22
C ALA A 18 39.40 -2.97 39.47
N ARG A 19 39.71 -1.87 38.76
CA ARG A 19 38.80 -1.30 37.78
C ARG A 19 38.56 -2.38 36.73
N VAL A 20 37.35 -2.92 36.69
CA VAL A 20 36.86 -3.61 35.50
C VAL A 20 36.88 -2.57 34.39
N ASN A 21 37.89 -2.59 33.53
CA ASN A 21 37.85 -1.84 32.28
C ASN A 21 36.74 -2.49 31.45
N ALA A 22 35.53 -1.94 31.57
CA ALA A 22 34.47 -2.26 30.64
C ALA A 22 34.95 -1.89 29.24
N ASP A 23 34.73 -2.77 28.26
CA ASP A 23 35.05 -2.48 26.87
C ASP A 23 34.39 -1.16 26.45
N PRO A 24 35.07 -0.34 25.63
CA PRO A 24 34.52 0.93 25.21
C PRO A 24 33.22 0.72 24.43
N PRO A 25 32.24 1.63 24.54
CA PRO A 25 30.99 1.48 23.82
C PRO A 25 31.21 1.34 22.31
N SER A 26 30.52 0.39 21.70
CA SER A 26 30.64 0.10 20.28
C SER A 26 30.06 1.25 19.45
N TYR A 27 30.84 1.77 18.51
CA TYR A 27 30.34 2.81 17.61
C TYR A 27 29.12 2.33 16.81
N LEU A 28 29.19 1.10 16.27
CA LEU A 28 28.11 0.52 15.49
C LEU A 28 26.92 0.15 16.37
N HIS A 29 27.12 -0.57 17.47
CA HIS A 29 26.01 -1.17 18.23
C HIS A 29 25.40 -0.28 19.31
N GLU A 30 26.09 0.78 19.73
CA GLU A 30 25.61 1.65 20.82
C GLU A 30 25.53 3.12 20.38
N ILE A 31 26.59 3.66 19.77
CA ILE A 31 26.64 5.09 19.43
C ILE A 31 25.69 5.44 18.28
N VAL A 32 25.72 4.69 17.17
CA VAL A 32 24.82 4.94 16.03
C VAL A 32 23.33 4.81 16.42
N PRO A 33 22.89 3.75 17.13
CA PRO A 33 21.51 3.66 17.63
C PRO A 33 21.14 4.79 18.59
N LEU A 34 22.04 5.19 19.49
CA LEU A 34 21.80 6.30 20.42
C LEU A 34 21.56 7.61 19.65
N LEU A 35 22.42 7.95 18.69
CA LEU A 35 22.24 9.14 17.85
C LEU A 35 20.93 9.08 17.05
N THR A 36 20.52 7.88 16.63
CA THR A 36 19.29 7.66 15.86
C THR A 36 18.04 7.83 16.72
N ARG A 37 18.04 7.22 17.90
CA ARG A 37 16.95 7.30 18.89
C ARG A 37 16.75 8.73 19.35
N GLN A 38 17.83 9.48 19.58
CA GLN A 38 17.78 10.89 20.01
C GLN A 38 17.47 11.87 18.87
N GLY A 39 17.39 11.40 17.62
CA GLY A 39 17.00 12.22 16.48
C GLY A 39 18.14 12.99 15.79
N CYS A 40 19.39 12.85 16.26
CA CYS A 40 20.55 13.60 15.76
C CYS A 40 20.76 13.44 14.25
N ASN A 41 20.60 12.21 13.75
CA ASN A 41 20.82 11.84 12.34
C ASN A 41 19.50 11.71 11.54
N GLN A 42 18.44 12.40 11.95
CA GLN A 42 17.18 12.47 11.20
C GLN A 42 17.21 13.58 10.13
N GLY A 43 16.35 13.49 9.12
CA GLY A 43 16.33 14.43 7.99
C GLY A 43 16.10 15.90 8.39
N ALA A 44 15.38 16.14 9.48
CA ALA A 44 15.17 17.48 10.03
C ALA A 44 16.42 18.08 10.71
N CYS A 45 17.43 17.25 11.02
CA CYS A 45 18.65 17.62 11.76
C CYS A 45 19.89 17.36 10.90
N HIS A 46 20.84 16.54 11.37
CA HIS A 46 22.08 16.27 10.65
C HIS A 46 21.94 15.18 9.58
N GLY A 47 20.81 14.49 9.50
CA GLY A 47 20.55 13.38 8.56
C GLY A 47 20.17 13.79 7.14
N LYS A 48 19.96 15.08 6.85
CA LYS A 48 19.73 15.55 5.47
C LYS A 48 21.03 15.49 4.65
N GLY A 49 20.94 15.26 3.35
CA GLY A 49 22.10 15.08 2.47
C GLY A 49 23.14 16.22 2.52
N ALA A 50 22.69 17.46 2.68
CA ALA A 50 23.57 18.64 2.82
C ALA A 50 24.10 18.85 4.26
N GLY A 51 23.55 18.15 5.25
CA GLY A 51 23.76 18.44 6.67
C GLY A 51 23.08 19.73 7.14
N GLN A 52 23.23 20.02 8.44
CA GLN A 52 22.78 21.24 9.10
C GLN A 52 23.99 21.99 9.65
N ASN A 53 24.10 23.28 9.34
CA ASN A 53 25.16 24.17 9.85
C ASN A 53 26.59 23.62 9.65
N GLY A 54 26.84 23.04 8.47
CA GLY A 54 28.14 22.45 8.13
C GLY A 54 28.46 21.16 8.91
N PHE A 55 27.46 20.43 9.41
CA PHE A 55 27.63 19.09 9.96
C PHE A 55 26.56 18.15 9.44
N ARG A 56 27.00 16.98 8.96
CA ARG A 56 26.13 15.93 8.42
C ARG A 56 26.44 14.58 9.05
N LEU A 57 25.38 13.80 9.16
CA LEU A 57 25.36 12.36 9.42
C LEU A 57 24.50 11.73 8.33
N SER A 58 24.75 10.45 8.07
CA SER A 58 23.91 9.64 7.21
C SER A 58 22.54 9.47 7.87
N LEU A 59 21.48 9.51 7.06
CA LEU A 59 20.11 9.43 7.57
C LEU A 59 19.90 8.15 8.38
N ARG A 60 19.72 8.25 9.69
CA ARG A 60 19.58 7.10 10.61
C ARG A 60 20.81 6.19 10.67
N GLY A 61 22.00 6.72 10.37
CA GLY A 61 23.25 6.01 10.59
C GLY A 61 23.51 4.88 9.58
N TYR A 62 22.93 4.97 8.37
CA TYR A 62 23.09 3.94 7.34
C TYR A 62 24.52 3.81 6.79
N ALA A 63 25.36 4.83 6.95
CA ALA A 63 26.76 4.82 6.53
C ALA A 63 27.69 5.11 7.73
N PRO A 64 27.83 4.16 8.68
CA PRO A 64 28.52 4.38 9.94
C PRO A 64 29.99 4.77 9.77
N ALA A 65 30.69 4.22 8.77
CA ALA A 65 32.08 4.60 8.50
C ALA A 65 32.23 6.07 8.06
N ASP A 66 31.29 6.57 7.25
CA ASP A 66 31.26 7.96 6.83
C ASP A 66 30.89 8.89 7.99
N ASP A 67 29.89 8.51 8.77
CA ASP A 67 29.46 9.25 9.96
C ASP A 67 30.57 9.39 10.99
N HIS A 68 31.32 8.32 11.21
CA HIS A 68 32.48 8.33 12.09
C HIS A 68 33.52 9.33 11.61
N ARG A 69 33.82 9.33 10.30
CA ARG A 69 34.76 10.28 9.69
C ARG A 69 34.25 11.72 9.78
N TYR A 70 32.96 11.97 9.57
CA TYR A 70 32.37 13.31 9.71
C TYR A 70 32.42 13.81 11.16
N LEU A 71 32.20 12.93 12.13
CA LEU A 71 32.31 13.25 13.54
C LEU A 71 33.75 13.53 13.97
N THR A 72 34.70 12.70 13.57
CA THR A 72 36.05 12.67 14.15
C THR A 72 37.11 13.43 13.36
N ARG A 73 36.96 13.58 12.03
CA ARG A 73 38.04 14.09 11.15
C ARG A 73 37.69 15.35 10.38
N GLU A 74 36.44 15.50 9.97
CA GLU A 74 36.02 16.65 9.16
C GLU A 74 36.20 17.98 9.92
N TYR A 75 36.56 19.05 9.20
CA TYR A 75 36.94 20.34 9.77
C TYR A 75 38.00 20.23 10.87
N ALA A 76 39.05 19.43 10.62
CA ALA A 76 40.16 19.18 11.53
C ALA A 76 39.74 18.66 12.91
N GLY A 77 38.64 17.88 12.97
CA GLY A 77 38.19 17.24 14.21
C GLY A 77 37.58 18.19 15.24
N ARG A 78 37.25 19.43 14.87
CA ARG A 78 36.74 20.50 15.76
C ARG A 78 35.49 20.16 16.61
N ARG A 79 34.85 19.03 16.35
CA ARG A 79 33.62 18.58 17.02
C ARG A 79 33.90 17.82 18.30
N LEU A 80 35.09 17.26 18.43
CA LEU A 80 35.53 16.49 19.58
C LEU A 80 36.71 17.21 20.25
N ASP A 81 36.77 17.13 21.57
CA ASP A 81 37.94 17.54 22.35
C ASP A 81 38.56 16.27 22.96
N PRO A 82 39.60 15.69 22.33
CA PRO A 82 40.24 14.48 22.82
C PRO A 82 40.90 14.66 24.19
N SER A 83 41.30 15.89 24.54
CA SER A 83 41.96 16.19 25.81
C SER A 83 40.96 16.30 26.95
N HIS A 84 39.76 16.83 26.66
CA HIS A 84 38.67 16.96 27.60
C HIS A 84 37.36 16.48 26.95
N PRO A 85 37.11 15.16 26.90
CA PRO A 85 35.95 14.56 26.22
C PRO A 85 34.61 15.24 26.53
N GLU A 86 34.41 15.66 27.78
CA GLU A 86 33.20 16.35 28.26
C GLU A 86 32.94 17.70 27.58
N ASN A 87 33.98 18.37 27.08
CA ASN A 87 33.88 19.63 26.35
C ASN A 87 33.54 19.44 24.87
N SER A 88 33.52 18.19 24.38
CA SER A 88 33.19 17.89 23.00
C SER A 88 31.81 18.44 22.63
N ILE A 89 31.70 19.09 21.47
CA ILE A 89 30.44 19.65 20.95
C ILE A 89 29.36 18.55 20.84
N LEU A 90 29.78 17.31 20.58
CA LEU A 90 28.92 16.14 20.54
C LEU A 90 28.19 15.85 21.88
N LEU A 91 28.75 16.27 23.01
CA LEU A 91 28.12 16.17 24.33
C LEU A 91 27.44 17.49 24.73
N THR A 92 28.13 18.62 24.59
CA THR A 92 27.66 19.89 25.15
C THR A 92 26.42 20.44 24.46
N LYS A 93 26.23 20.20 23.16
CA LYS A 93 25.03 20.65 22.43
C LYS A 93 23.77 19.86 22.81
N PRO A 94 23.74 18.51 22.74
CA PRO A 94 22.56 17.74 23.12
C PRO A 94 22.15 17.90 24.59
N THR A 95 23.07 18.27 25.48
CA THR A 95 22.78 18.53 26.91
C THR A 95 22.38 19.97 27.23
N GLY A 96 22.42 20.87 26.24
CA GLY A 96 22.15 22.29 26.43
C GLY A 96 23.26 23.08 27.13
N GLN A 97 24.45 22.49 27.32
CA GLN A 97 25.63 23.19 27.83
C GLN A 97 26.24 24.15 26.78
N ALA A 98 25.93 23.94 25.49
CA ALA A 98 26.22 24.85 24.40
C ALA A 98 24.95 25.12 23.58
N PRO A 99 24.79 26.32 22.97
CA PRO A 99 23.64 26.65 22.14
C PRO A 99 23.45 25.65 20.99
N HIS A 100 22.22 25.12 20.89
CA HIS A 100 21.84 24.14 19.89
C HIS A 100 20.40 24.38 19.43
N GLU A 101 20.22 24.61 18.13
CA GLU A 101 18.89 24.80 17.53
C GLU A 101 17.99 23.57 17.68
N GLY A 102 18.59 22.37 17.74
CA GLY A 102 17.86 21.12 17.99
C GLY A 102 17.41 20.93 19.45
N GLY A 103 17.67 21.90 20.32
CA GLY A 103 17.29 21.85 21.73
C GLY A 103 18.09 20.85 22.57
N VAL A 104 17.58 20.62 23.78
CA VAL A 104 18.10 19.61 24.72
C VAL A 104 17.48 18.26 24.38
N LEU A 105 18.33 17.27 24.10
CA LEU A 105 17.91 15.90 23.75
C LEU A 105 18.00 14.95 24.96
N PHE A 106 19.00 15.13 25.82
CA PHE A 106 19.17 14.35 27.05
C PHE A 106 19.92 15.13 28.12
N SER A 107 19.71 14.79 29.39
CA SER A 107 20.32 15.49 30.52
C SER A 107 21.80 15.11 30.73
N VAL A 108 22.56 16.01 31.36
CA VAL A 108 23.88 15.67 31.93
C VAL A 108 23.70 14.53 32.94
N ASN A 109 24.62 13.57 32.95
CA ASN A 109 24.58 12.32 33.75
C ASN A 109 23.45 11.34 33.40
N SER A 110 22.78 11.52 32.27
CA SER A 110 21.92 10.47 31.69
C SER A 110 22.75 9.26 31.24
N ARG A 111 22.09 8.12 31.00
CA ARG A 111 22.73 6.93 30.42
C ARG A 111 23.36 7.25 29.07
N GLU A 112 22.68 8.06 28.27
CA GLU A 112 23.13 8.52 26.96
C GLU A 112 24.41 9.35 27.06
N TYR A 113 24.42 10.30 28.00
CA TYR A 113 25.60 11.11 28.30
C TYR A 113 26.80 10.24 28.68
N HIS A 114 26.62 9.32 29.62
CA HIS A 114 27.70 8.45 30.07
C HIS A 114 28.22 7.53 28.96
N THR A 115 27.34 7.04 28.08
CA THR A 115 27.72 6.19 26.94
C THR A 115 28.57 6.98 25.94
N LEU A 116 28.11 8.17 25.53
CA LEU A 116 28.86 9.03 24.61
C LEU A 116 30.20 9.48 25.23
N ALA A 117 30.21 9.88 26.51
CA ALA A 117 31.42 10.29 27.21
C ALA A 117 32.43 9.14 27.33
N ALA A 118 31.97 7.92 27.62
CA ALA A 118 32.83 6.74 27.67
C ALA A 118 33.45 6.43 26.29
N TRP A 119 32.66 6.50 25.22
CA TRP A 119 33.17 6.34 23.84
C TRP A 119 34.20 7.41 23.46
N LEU A 120 33.96 8.68 23.83
CA LEU A 120 34.91 9.76 23.59
C LEU A 120 36.20 9.60 24.40
N ARG A 121 36.12 9.20 25.68
CA ARG A 121 37.31 8.92 26.52
C ARG A 121 38.15 7.76 25.98
N ALA A 122 37.52 6.81 25.30
CA ALA A 122 38.21 5.72 24.60
C ALA A 122 38.87 6.15 23.28
N GLY A 123 38.87 7.44 22.95
CA GLY A 123 39.44 7.96 21.70
C GLY A 123 38.48 7.88 20.51
N ALA A 124 37.18 7.75 20.76
CA ALA A 124 36.14 7.67 19.73
C ALA A 124 36.42 6.59 18.66
N PRO A 125 36.59 5.31 19.05
CA PRO A 125 36.87 4.23 18.09
C PRO A 125 35.79 4.13 17.02
N GLY A 126 36.20 3.82 15.78
CA GLY A 126 35.32 3.68 14.63
C GLY A 126 34.64 2.31 14.53
N PRO A 127 33.84 2.06 13.49
CA PRO A 127 33.27 0.74 13.25
C PRO A 127 34.39 -0.28 12.97
N GLU A 128 34.35 -1.41 13.68
CA GLU A 128 35.28 -2.52 13.46
C GLU A 128 34.91 -3.28 12.18
N LYS A 129 35.91 -3.75 11.44
CA LYS A 129 35.67 -4.49 10.18
C LYS A 129 34.92 -5.80 10.40
N ASP A 130 35.22 -6.48 11.49
CA ASP A 130 34.65 -7.79 11.85
C ASP A 130 33.58 -7.66 12.96
N ALA A 131 32.99 -6.46 13.11
CA ALA A 131 31.92 -6.24 14.09
C ALA A 131 30.78 -7.23 13.84
N PRO A 132 30.29 -7.94 14.88
CA PRO A 132 29.17 -8.86 14.76
C PRO A 132 27.95 -8.18 14.12
N GLN A 133 27.43 -8.72 13.03
CA GLN A 133 26.27 -8.14 12.36
C GLN A 133 24.99 -8.57 13.05
N ILE A 134 23.98 -7.70 13.09
CA ILE A 134 22.65 -8.09 13.55
C ILE A 134 22.04 -9.11 12.59
N THR A 135 21.58 -10.23 13.12
CA THR A 135 20.96 -11.32 12.36
C THR A 135 19.46 -11.42 12.60
N ARG A 136 18.99 -10.97 13.77
CA ARG A 136 17.57 -10.94 14.13
C ARG A 136 17.28 -9.84 15.14
N PHE A 137 16.14 -9.18 14.96
CA PHE A 137 15.61 -8.20 15.89
C PHE A 137 14.19 -8.61 16.29
N GLU A 138 13.90 -8.66 17.58
CA GLU A 138 12.59 -9.10 18.07
C GLU A 138 12.08 -8.25 19.23
N LEU A 139 10.75 -8.21 19.35
CA LEU A 139 10.05 -7.56 20.45
C LEU A 139 9.40 -8.61 21.35
N ARG A 140 9.39 -8.33 22.66
CA ARG A 140 8.74 -9.19 23.65
C ARG A 140 7.81 -8.36 24.55
N PRO A 141 6.52 -8.73 24.66
CA PRO A 141 5.83 -9.76 23.88
C PRO A 141 5.63 -9.36 22.41
N GLU A 142 5.54 -10.34 21.50
CA GLU A 142 5.24 -10.11 20.07
C GLU A 142 3.74 -9.80 19.85
N GLN A 143 2.87 -10.38 20.67
CA GLN A 143 1.44 -10.11 20.66
C GLN A 143 0.92 -10.04 22.09
N GLN A 144 0.05 -9.07 22.37
CA GLN A 144 -0.55 -8.93 23.69
C GLN A 144 -1.96 -8.35 23.62
N GLN A 145 -2.87 -8.92 24.41
CA GLN A 145 -4.19 -8.35 24.65
C GLN A 145 -4.15 -7.46 25.90
N LEU A 146 -4.73 -6.26 25.80
CA LEU A 146 -4.83 -5.30 26.90
C LEU A 146 -6.29 -4.89 27.12
N LYS A 147 -6.63 -4.50 28.34
CA LYS A 147 -7.86 -3.76 28.64
C LYS A 147 -7.65 -2.27 28.37
N LEU A 148 -8.73 -1.54 28.12
CA LEU A 148 -8.68 -0.08 27.99
C LEU A 148 -8.04 0.54 29.25
N GLY A 149 -7.07 1.44 29.06
CA GLY A 149 -6.29 2.07 30.13
C GLY A 149 -5.15 1.22 30.71
N GLN A 150 -5.03 -0.07 30.34
CA GLN A 150 -3.96 -0.93 30.85
C GLN A 150 -2.60 -0.55 30.23
N GLN A 151 -1.54 -0.71 31.02
CA GLN A 151 -0.16 -0.55 30.59
C GLN A 151 0.58 -1.89 30.52
N ALA A 152 1.58 -1.96 29.63
CA ALA A 152 2.49 -3.09 29.52
C ALA A 152 3.91 -2.62 29.18
N GLN A 153 4.92 -3.42 29.51
CA GLN A 153 6.31 -3.15 29.14
C GLN A 153 6.69 -3.98 27.91
N LEU A 154 7.19 -3.29 26.89
CA LEU A 154 7.75 -3.88 25.68
C LEU A 154 9.28 -3.86 25.76
N GLN A 155 9.91 -4.97 25.46
CA GLN A 155 11.37 -5.11 25.42
C GLN A 155 11.85 -5.46 24.01
N ALA A 156 13.05 -5.02 23.65
CA ALA A 156 13.66 -5.25 22.35
C ALA A 156 14.98 -6.00 22.48
N PHE A 157 15.14 -7.08 21.72
CA PHE A 157 16.33 -7.93 21.74
C PHE A 157 16.95 -8.00 20.35
N ALA A 158 18.26 -7.78 20.28
CA ALA A 158 19.07 -7.94 19.07
C ALA A 158 19.94 -9.19 19.19
N HIS A 159 19.90 -10.03 18.17
CA HIS A 159 20.71 -11.23 18.01
C HIS A 159 21.82 -10.93 17.00
N PHE A 160 23.05 -11.28 17.33
CA PHE A 160 24.24 -10.97 16.53
C PHE A 160 24.85 -12.23 15.90
N SER A 161 25.68 -12.04 14.87
CA SER A 161 26.31 -13.13 14.10
C SER A 161 27.31 -13.96 14.90
N ASP A 162 27.76 -13.45 16.04
CA ASP A 162 28.62 -14.15 17.02
C ASP A 162 27.81 -15.01 18.01
N GLY A 163 26.48 -15.05 17.88
CA GLY A 163 25.57 -15.77 18.76
C GLY A 163 25.13 -14.99 20.01
N ASN A 164 25.65 -13.78 20.23
CA ASN A 164 25.24 -12.95 21.37
C ASN A 164 23.82 -12.40 21.18
N VAL A 165 23.07 -12.34 22.28
CA VAL A 165 21.75 -11.69 22.34
C VAL A 165 21.81 -10.58 23.37
N LYS A 166 21.45 -9.35 22.97
CA LYS A 166 21.48 -8.17 23.84
C LYS A 166 20.10 -7.54 23.98
N ASP A 167 19.75 -7.12 25.19
CA ASP A 167 18.63 -6.21 25.41
C ASP A 167 19.05 -4.81 24.93
N VAL A 168 18.39 -4.36 23.87
CA VAL A 168 18.62 -3.07 23.21
C VAL A 168 17.42 -2.14 23.37
N THR A 169 16.52 -2.41 24.32
CA THR A 169 15.29 -1.63 24.56
C THR A 169 15.59 -0.13 24.70
N TRP A 170 16.63 0.22 25.45
CA TRP A 170 17.04 1.59 25.70
C TRP A 170 17.72 2.29 24.49
N LEU A 171 18.10 1.54 23.46
CA LEU A 171 18.64 2.04 22.19
C LEU A 171 17.62 1.99 21.05
N THR A 172 16.49 1.35 21.30
CA THR A 172 15.44 1.13 20.32
C THR A 172 14.59 2.37 20.17
N LYS A 173 14.20 2.67 18.93
CA LYS A 173 13.20 3.66 18.63
C LYS A 173 11.84 2.98 18.47
N PHE A 174 10.92 3.25 19.38
CA PHE A 174 9.54 2.76 19.33
C PHE A 174 8.61 3.81 18.73
N GLU A 175 7.70 3.40 17.85
CA GLU A 175 6.65 4.24 17.30
C GLU A 175 5.36 3.41 17.17
N SER A 176 4.21 3.98 17.52
CA SER A 176 2.92 3.32 17.28
C SER A 176 2.40 3.64 15.88
N ASN A 177 1.78 2.64 15.23
CA ASN A 177 1.07 2.87 13.97
C ASN A 177 -0.27 3.60 14.16
N ASP A 178 -0.86 3.53 15.35
CA ASP A 178 -2.01 4.36 15.77
C ASP A 178 -1.83 4.77 17.24
N PRO A 179 -1.17 5.92 17.52
CA PRO A 179 -0.95 6.41 18.87
C PRO A 179 -2.26 6.69 19.65
N GLY A 180 -3.36 6.96 18.94
CA GLY A 180 -4.68 7.17 19.54
C GLY A 180 -5.33 5.87 20.02
N LEU A 181 -4.91 4.72 19.48
CA LEU A 181 -5.33 3.39 19.93
C LEU A 181 -4.37 2.83 20.99
N VAL A 182 -3.08 2.84 20.70
CA VAL A 182 -2.03 2.41 21.63
C VAL A 182 -0.86 3.39 21.55
N SER A 183 -0.48 4.01 22.66
CA SER A 183 0.72 4.85 22.74
C SER A 183 1.90 4.06 23.30
N VAL A 184 3.11 4.48 22.95
CA VAL A 184 4.37 3.90 23.45
C VAL A 184 5.35 4.99 23.84
N THR A 185 5.98 4.86 25.00
CA THR A 185 7.03 5.77 25.45
C THR A 185 8.39 5.35 24.86
N PRO A 186 9.41 6.23 24.85
CA PRO A 186 10.76 5.86 24.42
C PRO A 186 11.39 4.68 25.18
N ASN A 187 10.90 4.37 26.39
CA ASN A 187 11.38 3.25 27.19
C ASN A 187 10.57 1.97 26.97
N GLY A 188 9.67 1.94 25.98
CA GLY A 188 8.87 0.76 25.65
C GLY A 188 7.65 0.56 26.56
N GLN A 189 7.25 1.55 27.36
CA GLN A 189 5.99 1.46 28.11
C GLN A 189 4.82 1.75 27.18
N VAL A 190 3.91 0.79 27.07
CA VAL A 190 2.75 0.79 26.19
C VAL A 190 1.49 1.10 26.99
N THR A 191 0.59 1.93 26.46
CA THR A 191 -0.71 2.25 27.08
C THR A 191 -1.86 2.07 26.08
N ALA A 192 -2.90 1.34 26.48
CA ALA A 192 -4.15 1.19 25.73
C ALA A 192 -5.06 2.42 25.89
N ASN A 193 -5.30 3.14 24.79
CA ASN A 193 -6.05 4.40 24.79
C ASN A 193 -7.45 4.28 24.15
N ARG A 194 -7.64 3.30 23.24
CA ARG A 194 -8.90 3.01 22.55
C ARG A 194 -8.96 1.55 22.13
N GLU A 195 -10.16 1.05 21.87
CA GLU A 195 -10.41 -0.31 21.39
C GLU A 195 -10.03 -0.50 19.92
N GLY A 196 -9.73 -1.75 19.57
CA GLY A 196 -9.26 -2.19 18.26
C GLY A 196 -7.91 -2.90 18.35
N GLU A 197 -7.16 -2.91 17.25
CA GLU A 197 -5.84 -3.52 17.18
C GLU A 197 -4.88 -2.61 16.41
N THR A 198 -3.66 -2.51 16.90
CA THR A 198 -2.58 -1.81 16.19
C THR A 198 -1.24 -2.44 16.48
N ALA A 199 -0.24 -2.13 15.65
CA ALA A 199 1.13 -2.56 15.85
C ALA A 199 1.98 -1.41 16.37
N ILE A 200 2.84 -1.70 17.34
CA ILE A 200 3.98 -0.87 17.68
C ILE A 200 5.15 -1.36 16.86
N ARG A 201 5.77 -0.45 16.10
CA ARG A 201 7.02 -0.70 15.38
C ARG A 201 8.21 -0.30 16.25
N ALA A 202 9.27 -1.07 16.14
CA ALA A 202 10.56 -0.78 16.72
C ALA A 202 11.63 -0.80 15.63
N ALA A 203 12.63 0.06 15.77
CA ALA A 203 13.82 0.06 14.92
C ALA A 203 15.09 0.07 15.77
N TYR A 204 16.04 -0.76 15.37
CA TYR A 204 17.40 -0.80 15.90
C TYR A 204 18.36 -1.11 14.75
N LEU A 205 19.31 -0.20 14.49
CA LEU A 205 20.14 -0.22 13.28
C LEU A 205 19.28 -0.24 12.00
N THR A 206 19.55 -1.18 11.09
CA THR A 206 18.79 -1.39 9.85
C THR A 206 17.59 -2.31 10.02
N GLU A 207 17.44 -2.93 11.19
CA GLU A 207 16.39 -3.92 11.42
C GLU A 207 15.15 -3.30 12.08
N VAL A 208 14.00 -3.87 11.75
CA VAL A 208 12.70 -3.46 12.26
C VAL A 208 11.94 -4.67 12.80
N ALA A 209 11.17 -4.45 13.84
CA ALA A 209 10.29 -5.46 14.43
C ALA A 209 8.95 -4.82 14.81
N ILE A 210 7.92 -5.64 14.94
CA ILE A 210 6.59 -5.21 15.39
C ILE A 210 6.12 -6.03 16.58
N ALA A 211 5.29 -5.41 17.41
CA ALA A 211 4.46 -6.08 18.39
C ALA A 211 3.00 -5.65 18.21
N THR A 212 2.09 -6.62 18.18
CA THR A 212 0.66 -6.37 17.96
C THR A 212 -0.08 -6.29 19.29
N PHE A 213 -0.87 -5.23 19.46
CA PHE A 213 -1.68 -5.02 20.66
C PHE A 213 -3.16 -5.01 20.30
N THR A 214 -3.93 -5.88 20.95
CA THR A 214 -5.38 -6.02 20.74
C THR A 214 -6.13 -5.57 21.99
N ILE A 215 -7.08 -4.66 21.82
CA ILE A 215 -7.92 -4.09 22.87
C ILE A 215 -9.38 -4.36 22.48
N PRO A 216 -10.00 -5.43 23.00
CA PRO A 216 -11.38 -5.77 22.69
C PRO A 216 -12.37 -4.73 23.21
N TYR A 217 -13.52 -4.63 22.55
CA TYR A 217 -14.64 -3.83 23.01
C TYR A 217 -15.23 -4.41 24.30
N GLU A 218 -15.74 -3.56 25.19
CA GLU A 218 -16.30 -4.01 26.48
C GLU A 218 -17.63 -4.76 26.34
N THR A 219 -18.25 -4.71 25.16
CA THR A 219 -19.50 -5.39 24.86
C THR A 219 -19.35 -6.91 24.88
N THR A 220 -20.33 -7.60 25.47
CA THR A 220 -20.42 -9.07 25.40
C THR A 220 -21.32 -9.44 24.22
N ILE A 221 -20.78 -10.18 23.25
CA ILE A 221 -21.51 -10.65 22.07
C ILE A 221 -21.65 -12.17 22.16
N ALA A 222 -22.84 -12.70 21.90
CA ALA A 222 -23.08 -14.14 21.92
C ALA A 222 -22.33 -14.84 20.78
N ASP A 223 -21.71 -15.99 21.07
CA ASP A 223 -20.96 -16.80 20.09
C ASP A 223 -21.79 -17.19 18.86
N SER A 224 -23.11 -17.30 19.02
CA SER A 224 -24.04 -17.59 17.92
C SER A 224 -23.98 -16.54 16.79
N LYS A 225 -23.56 -15.31 17.09
CA LYS A 225 -23.39 -14.23 16.10
C LYS A 225 -22.22 -14.45 15.13
N TYR A 226 -21.33 -15.38 15.46
CA TYR A 226 -20.16 -15.74 14.65
C TYR A 226 -20.26 -17.16 14.04
N SER A 227 -21.37 -17.88 14.28
CA SER A 227 -21.40 -19.35 14.25
C SER A 227 -21.71 -20.02 12.90
N HIS A 228 -21.71 -19.28 11.78
CA HIS A 228 -22.08 -19.84 10.46
C HIS A 228 -21.23 -19.31 9.30
N PRO A 229 -19.88 -19.47 9.31
CA PRO A 229 -19.05 -19.07 8.16
C PRO A 229 -19.35 -19.93 6.92
N ASN A 230 -19.45 -19.33 5.72
CA ASN A 230 -19.67 -20.10 4.47
C ASN A 230 -18.37 -20.67 3.91
N ASN A 231 -17.25 -19.98 4.12
CA ASN A 231 -15.95 -20.35 3.58
C ASN A 231 -14.80 -19.94 4.53
N PRO A 232 -13.55 -20.31 4.24
CA PRO A 232 -12.41 -19.96 5.08
C PRO A 232 -12.17 -18.44 5.27
N ILE A 233 -12.63 -17.60 4.33
CA ILE A 233 -12.58 -16.13 4.47
C ILE A 233 -13.46 -15.73 5.66
N ASP A 234 -14.70 -16.20 5.69
CA ASP A 234 -15.64 -15.89 6.77
C ASP A 234 -15.14 -16.42 8.12
N THR A 235 -14.53 -17.60 8.14
CA THR A 235 -13.93 -18.16 9.36
C THR A 235 -12.89 -17.20 9.95
N ALA A 236 -11.96 -16.71 9.12
CA ALA A 236 -10.91 -15.81 9.56
C ALA A 236 -11.44 -14.42 9.96
N VAL A 237 -12.44 -13.88 9.24
CA VAL A 237 -13.07 -12.60 9.58
C VAL A 237 -13.84 -12.70 10.90
N TYR A 238 -14.64 -13.75 11.09
CA TYR A 238 -15.42 -13.94 12.31
C TYR A 238 -14.54 -14.24 13.52
N ALA A 239 -13.42 -14.96 13.35
CA ALA A 239 -12.43 -15.11 14.41
C ALA A 239 -11.89 -13.74 14.87
N LYS A 240 -11.59 -12.85 13.93
CA LYS A 240 -11.14 -11.47 14.23
C LYS A 240 -12.20 -10.64 14.93
N LEU A 241 -13.43 -10.63 14.40
CA LEU A 241 -14.55 -9.89 15.01
C LEU A 241 -14.87 -10.41 16.41
N LYS A 242 -14.78 -11.72 16.64
CA LYS A 242 -14.94 -12.34 17.97
C LYS A 242 -13.83 -11.93 18.93
N ALA A 243 -12.58 -11.93 18.50
CA ALA A 243 -11.45 -11.49 19.33
C ALA A 243 -11.58 -10.02 19.76
N LEU A 244 -12.17 -9.19 18.90
CA LEU A 244 -12.47 -7.78 19.19
C LEU A 244 -13.83 -7.56 19.85
N ARG A 245 -14.71 -8.57 19.91
CA ARG A 245 -16.09 -8.48 20.41
C ARG A 245 -16.97 -7.49 19.63
N ILE A 246 -16.82 -7.47 18.32
CA ILE A 246 -17.63 -6.67 17.39
C ILE A 246 -18.71 -7.56 16.79
N GLU A 247 -19.98 -7.14 16.84
CA GLU A 247 -21.07 -7.87 16.16
C GLU A 247 -21.09 -7.53 14.66
N PRO A 248 -21.09 -8.52 13.75
CA PRO A 248 -21.25 -8.27 12.33
C PRO A 248 -22.67 -7.75 12.00
N SER A 249 -22.78 -6.95 10.95
CA SER A 249 -24.07 -6.56 10.36
C SER A 249 -24.81 -7.76 9.76
N GLY A 250 -26.09 -7.57 9.39
CA GLY A 250 -26.85 -8.62 8.70
C GLY A 250 -26.36 -8.88 7.28
N ILE A 251 -26.87 -9.93 6.65
CA ILE A 251 -26.70 -10.16 5.21
C ILE A 251 -27.48 -9.08 4.45
N SER A 252 -26.90 -8.58 3.35
CA SER A 252 -27.52 -7.60 2.47
C SER A 252 -28.82 -8.11 1.85
N SER A 253 -29.73 -7.18 1.56
CA SER A 253 -30.92 -7.49 0.76
C SER A 253 -30.53 -7.93 -0.65
N ASP A 254 -31.44 -8.59 -1.37
CA ASP A 254 -31.19 -8.99 -2.75
C ASP A 254 -30.97 -7.79 -3.69
N GLN A 255 -31.64 -6.68 -3.40
CA GLN A 255 -31.51 -5.42 -4.13
C GLN A 255 -30.12 -4.77 -3.92
N GLU A 256 -29.64 -4.74 -2.67
CA GLU A 256 -28.27 -4.32 -2.35
C GLU A 256 -27.25 -5.22 -3.04
N PHE A 257 -27.40 -6.55 -2.90
CA PHE A 257 -26.46 -7.51 -3.44
C PHE A 257 -26.34 -7.41 -4.97
N ILE A 258 -27.45 -7.43 -5.70
CA ILE A 258 -27.41 -7.47 -7.17
C ILE A 258 -26.80 -6.20 -7.76
N ARG A 259 -27.14 -5.03 -7.18
CA ARG A 259 -26.53 -3.77 -7.56
C ARG A 259 -25.03 -3.79 -7.31
N ARG A 260 -24.63 -4.21 -6.11
CA ARG A 260 -23.24 -4.20 -5.66
C ARG A 260 -22.36 -5.11 -6.49
N VAL A 261 -22.80 -6.34 -6.72
CA VAL A 261 -22.02 -7.34 -7.46
C VAL A 261 -21.83 -6.94 -8.93
N PHE A 262 -22.82 -6.29 -9.55
CA PHE A 262 -22.69 -5.75 -10.91
C PHE A 262 -21.65 -4.62 -10.97
N LEU A 263 -21.74 -3.64 -10.07
CA LEU A 263 -20.83 -2.50 -10.03
C LEU A 263 -19.38 -2.93 -9.73
N ASP A 264 -19.20 -3.88 -8.81
CA ASP A 264 -17.86 -4.34 -8.43
C ASP A 264 -17.24 -5.32 -9.41
N THR A 265 -18.05 -6.16 -10.06
CA THR A 265 -17.53 -7.23 -10.91
C THR A 265 -17.32 -6.75 -12.34
N ILE A 266 -18.26 -5.95 -12.87
CA ILE A 266 -18.28 -5.56 -14.28
C ILE A 266 -18.38 -4.05 -14.53
N GLY A 267 -18.42 -3.23 -13.47
CA GLY A 267 -18.40 -1.78 -13.59
C GLY A 267 -19.66 -1.19 -14.22
N THR A 268 -20.81 -1.86 -14.11
CA THR A 268 -22.09 -1.37 -14.65
C THR A 268 -23.22 -1.49 -13.64
N LEU A 269 -24.33 -0.83 -13.93
CA LEU A 269 -25.62 -1.14 -13.32
C LEU A 269 -26.21 -2.42 -13.94
N PRO A 270 -26.97 -3.22 -13.18
CA PRO A 270 -27.87 -4.20 -13.79
C PRO A 270 -28.96 -3.47 -14.57
N THR A 271 -29.42 -4.07 -15.65
CA THR A 271 -30.67 -3.64 -16.30
C THR A 271 -31.86 -3.85 -15.37
N ALA A 272 -32.97 -3.16 -15.63
CA ALA A 272 -34.18 -3.30 -14.82
C ALA A 272 -34.68 -4.75 -14.83
N GLU A 273 -34.61 -5.39 -16.00
CA GLU A 273 -35.01 -6.77 -16.24
C GLU A 273 -34.11 -7.76 -15.47
N GLU A 274 -32.78 -7.57 -15.50
CA GLU A 274 -31.84 -8.41 -14.74
C GLU A 274 -32.05 -8.28 -13.23
N ALA A 275 -32.23 -7.05 -12.73
CA ALA A 275 -32.42 -6.81 -11.31
C ALA A 275 -33.76 -7.39 -10.80
N GLN A 276 -34.83 -7.28 -11.60
CA GLN A 276 -36.12 -7.91 -11.31
C GLN A 276 -36.03 -9.44 -11.37
N ALA A 277 -35.40 -10.00 -12.42
CA ALA A 277 -35.21 -11.44 -12.54
C ALA A 277 -34.43 -12.02 -11.36
N PHE A 278 -33.43 -11.30 -10.84
CA PHE A 278 -32.71 -11.70 -9.63
C PHE A 278 -33.59 -11.66 -8.36
N ALA A 279 -34.42 -10.61 -8.23
CA ALA A 279 -35.34 -10.47 -7.11
C ALA A 279 -36.39 -11.59 -7.09
N ASP A 280 -36.88 -11.99 -8.27
CA ASP A 280 -37.89 -13.03 -8.42
C ASP A 280 -37.32 -14.46 -8.34
N ASP A 281 -36.02 -14.63 -8.55
CA ASP A 281 -35.34 -15.92 -8.42
C ASP A 281 -35.39 -16.43 -6.97
N ARG A 282 -35.95 -17.63 -6.79
CA ARG A 282 -36.10 -18.30 -5.48
C ARG A 282 -35.06 -19.39 -5.23
N ARG A 283 -34.13 -19.63 -6.16
CA ARG A 283 -33.09 -20.65 -5.98
C ARG A 283 -32.18 -20.28 -4.81
N PRO A 284 -31.85 -21.22 -3.91
CA PRO A 284 -31.01 -20.94 -2.74
C PRO A 284 -29.58 -20.54 -3.10
N ASN A 285 -29.09 -20.94 -4.28
CA ASN A 285 -27.75 -20.62 -4.79
C ASN A 285 -27.73 -19.49 -5.83
N LYS A 286 -28.80 -18.70 -5.95
CA LYS A 286 -28.90 -17.64 -6.99
C LYS A 286 -27.72 -16.66 -6.97
N ARG A 287 -27.22 -16.27 -5.79
CA ARG A 287 -26.07 -15.36 -5.66
C ARG A 287 -24.82 -15.92 -6.33
N ALA A 288 -24.50 -17.19 -6.08
CA ALA A 288 -23.37 -17.88 -6.69
C ALA A 288 -23.51 -17.98 -8.22
N ILE A 289 -24.71 -18.32 -8.71
CA ILE A 289 -24.99 -18.41 -10.16
C ILE A 289 -24.75 -17.05 -10.84
N TRP A 290 -25.25 -15.96 -10.24
CA TRP A 290 -25.08 -14.63 -10.81
C TRP A 290 -23.64 -14.13 -10.71
N ILE A 291 -22.90 -14.47 -9.65
CA ILE A 291 -21.45 -14.21 -9.56
C ILE A 291 -20.73 -14.89 -10.73
N ASP A 292 -20.98 -16.18 -10.95
CA ASP A 292 -20.33 -16.94 -12.03
C ASP A 292 -20.70 -16.36 -13.40
N THR A 293 -21.98 -16.01 -13.60
CA THR A 293 -22.46 -15.35 -14.82
C THR A 293 -21.74 -14.04 -15.09
N LEU A 294 -21.58 -13.19 -14.06
CA LEU A 294 -20.93 -11.88 -14.19
C LEU A 294 -19.44 -11.99 -14.47
N LEU A 295 -18.75 -12.97 -13.86
CA LEU A 295 -17.32 -13.20 -14.12
C LEU A 295 -17.05 -13.63 -15.57
N ASP A 296 -18.03 -14.19 -16.27
CA ASP A 296 -17.91 -14.64 -17.66
C ASP A 296 -18.41 -13.63 -18.70
N ARG A 297 -18.93 -12.49 -18.25
CA ARG A 297 -19.42 -11.43 -19.15
C ARG A 297 -18.29 -10.68 -19.86
N PRO A 298 -18.52 -10.18 -21.10
CA PRO A 298 -17.55 -9.31 -21.77
C PRO A 298 -17.29 -8.00 -21.02
N GLU A 299 -18.26 -7.51 -20.25
CA GLU A 299 -18.09 -6.31 -19.43
C GLU A 299 -17.09 -6.51 -18.28
N PHE A 300 -16.96 -7.73 -17.74
CA PHE A 300 -15.88 -8.08 -16.80
C PHE A 300 -14.52 -7.82 -17.44
N VAL A 301 -14.36 -8.26 -18.69
CA VAL A 301 -13.12 -8.12 -19.44
C VAL A 301 -12.78 -6.65 -19.60
N ASP A 302 -13.73 -5.82 -20.01
CA ASP A 302 -13.50 -4.38 -20.17
C ASP A 302 -13.10 -3.72 -18.84
N TYR A 303 -13.83 -4.01 -17.76
CA TYR A 303 -13.58 -3.39 -16.46
C TYR A 303 -12.25 -3.80 -15.84
N TRP A 304 -11.91 -5.09 -15.86
CA TRP A 304 -10.62 -5.55 -15.34
C TRP A 304 -9.45 -5.17 -16.25
N THR A 305 -9.69 -4.93 -17.54
CA THR A 305 -8.68 -4.32 -18.40
C THR A 305 -8.35 -2.90 -17.94
N LEU A 306 -9.34 -2.08 -17.57
CA LEU A 306 -9.10 -0.76 -16.98
C LEU A 306 -8.25 -0.85 -15.71
N ILE A 307 -8.62 -1.75 -14.78
CA ILE A 307 -7.90 -1.91 -13.51
C ILE A 307 -6.45 -2.34 -13.74
N LEU A 308 -6.22 -3.32 -14.62
CA LEU A 308 -4.86 -3.74 -14.96
C LEU A 308 -4.10 -2.67 -15.76
N ALA A 309 -4.78 -1.92 -16.63
CA ALA A 309 -4.17 -0.82 -17.37
C ALA A 309 -3.63 0.26 -16.43
N ASP A 310 -4.25 0.52 -15.28
CA ASP A 310 -3.69 1.42 -14.27
C ASP A 310 -2.43 0.83 -13.62
N LEU A 311 -2.49 -0.44 -13.20
CA LEU A 311 -1.37 -1.14 -12.57
C LEU A 311 -0.14 -1.21 -13.50
N PHE A 312 -0.37 -1.49 -14.79
CA PHE A 312 0.65 -1.51 -15.83
C PHE A 312 0.92 -0.13 -16.45
N GLN A 313 0.42 0.95 -15.86
CA GLN A 313 0.66 2.34 -16.29
C GLN A 313 0.43 2.56 -17.79
N ASN A 314 -0.64 2.00 -18.35
CA ASN A 314 -0.93 2.07 -19.76
C ASN A 314 -1.42 3.47 -20.16
N ARG A 315 -0.47 4.35 -20.51
CA ARG A 315 -0.71 5.73 -20.95
C ARG A 315 0.18 6.12 -22.13
N LYS A 316 -0.12 7.30 -22.70
CA LYS A 316 0.81 8.07 -23.52
C LYS A 316 1.84 8.75 -22.60
N GLU A 317 3.07 8.93 -23.08
CA GLU A 317 4.10 9.70 -22.37
C GLU A 317 3.74 11.21 -22.42
N ARG A 318 4.07 11.97 -21.36
CA ARG A 318 3.61 13.37 -21.20
C ARG A 318 4.26 14.36 -22.17
N ASP A 319 5.57 14.24 -22.37
CA ASP A 319 6.37 15.32 -22.97
C ASP A 319 6.76 15.04 -24.43
N HIS A 320 6.99 13.77 -24.79
CA HIS A 320 7.29 13.34 -26.15
C HIS A 320 6.76 11.91 -26.34
N ASP A 321 5.54 11.74 -26.88
CA ASP A 321 4.89 10.43 -26.99
C ASP A 321 5.68 9.46 -27.89
N VAL A 322 6.69 8.75 -27.39
CA VAL A 322 7.48 7.77 -28.18
C VAL A 322 6.81 6.42 -28.37
N ARG A 323 5.67 6.23 -27.70
CA ARG A 323 4.83 5.03 -27.80
C ARG A 323 3.80 5.17 -28.92
N GLY A 324 3.34 6.38 -29.15
CA GLY A 324 2.28 6.71 -30.09
C GLY A 324 0.92 6.15 -29.67
N VAL A 325 -0.16 6.74 -30.20
CA VAL A 325 -1.55 6.24 -30.03
C VAL A 325 -1.66 4.74 -30.34
N LYS A 326 -0.92 4.25 -31.34
CA LYS A 326 -0.90 2.84 -31.75
C LYS A 326 -0.30 1.92 -30.68
N GLY A 327 0.79 2.30 -30.02
CA GLY A 327 1.44 1.47 -29.00
C GLY A 327 0.60 1.35 -27.72
N VAL A 328 -0.09 2.43 -27.33
CA VAL A 328 -0.99 2.42 -26.17
C VAL A 328 -2.22 1.54 -26.43
N ARG A 329 -2.83 1.68 -27.61
CA ARG A 329 -3.98 0.87 -28.01
C ARG A 329 -3.60 -0.61 -28.18
N SER A 330 -2.42 -0.91 -28.74
CA SER A 330 -1.96 -2.30 -28.92
C SER A 330 -1.78 -3.03 -27.59
N PHE A 331 -1.17 -2.38 -26.60
CA PHE A 331 -1.04 -2.98 -25.26
C PHE A 331 -2.39 -3.11 -24.56
N HIS A 332 -3.28 -2.13 -24.71
CA HIS A 332 -4.64 -2.23 -24.16
C HIS A 332 -5.40 -3.43 -24.74
N VAL A 333 -5.40 -3.59 -26.06
CA VAL A 333 -6.04 -4.72 -26.73
C VAL A 333 -5.43 -6.04 -26.28
N TRP A 334 -4.10 -6.10 -26.14
CA TRP A 334 -3.42 -7.27 -25.63
C TRP A 334 -3.81 -7.57 -24.17
N LEU A 335 -3.79 -6.59 -23.27
CA LEU A 335 -4.24 -6.75 -21.88
C LEU A 335 -5.68 -7.27 -21.82
N ARG A 336 -6.56 -6.70 -22.65
CA ARG A 336 -7.95 -7.15 -22.78
C ARG A 336 -8.06 -8.62 -23.18
N GLN A 337 -7.21 -9.08 -24.11
CA GLN A 337 -7.15 -10.49 -24.49
C GLN A 337 -6.66 -11.37 -23.32
N GLN A 338 -5.65 -10.92 -22.56
CA GLN A 338 -5.15 -11.67 -21.39
C GLN A 338 -6.22 -11.83 -20.31
N VAL A 339 -7.00 -10.78 -20.04
CA VAL A 339 -8.15 -10.84 -19.11
C VAL A 339 -9.24 -11.78 -19.64
N ALA A 340 -9.59 -11.69 -20.93
CA ALA A 340 -10.58 -12.56 -21.55
C ALA A 340 -10.21 -14.04 -21.48
N GLN A 341 -8.92 -14.34 -21.64
CA GLN A 341 -8.37 -15.70 -21.56
C GLN A 341 -8.21 -16.21 -20.11
N ASN A 342 -8.50 -15.36 -19.10
CA ASN A 342 -8.23 -15.64 -17.69
C ASN A 342 -6.78 -16.11 -17.48
N ARG A 343 -5.82 -15.42 -18.11
CA ARG A 343 -4.40 -15.75 -18.02
C ARG A 343 -3.96 -15.73 -16.54
N PRO A 344 -3.27 -16.77 -16.04
CA PRO A 344 -2.70 -16.77 -14.70
C PRO A 344 -1.82 -15.55 -14.44
N TRP A 345 -1.90 -14.97 -13.24
CA TRP A 345 -1.22 -13.71 -12.92
C TRP A 345 0.30 -13.81 -12.95
N ASP A 346 0.86 -14.92 -12.48
CA ASP A 346 2.29 -15.25 -12.57
C ASP A 346 2.79 -15.24 -14.02
N GLN A 347 2.03 -15.86 -14.92
CA GLN A 347 2.37 -15.92 -16.34
C GLN A 347 2.24 -14.55 -17.00
N LEU A 348 1.15 -13.82 -16.71
CA LEU A 348 0.96 -12.47 -17.25
C LEU A 348 2.09 -11.53 -16.84
N VAL A 349 2.48 -11.53 -15.55
CA VAL A 349 3.58 -10.71 -15.06
C VAL A 349 4.91 -11.17 -15.65
N GLY A 350 5.15 -12.48 -15.74
CA GLY A 350 6.35 -13.03 -16.38
C GLY A 350 6.51 -12.58 -17.83
N ASP A 351 5.43 -12.65 -18.61
CA ASP A 351 5.40 -12.24 -20.02
C ASP A 351 5.68 -10.73 -20.17
N VAL A 352 5.14 -9.89 -19.27
CA VAL A 352 5.43 -8.43 -19.27
C VAL A 352 6.86 -8.13 -18.84
N LEU A 353 7.34 -8.72 -17.74
CA LEU A 353 8.67 -8.45 -17.19
C LEU A 353 9.80 -8.99 -18.05
N THR A 354 9.55 -10.01 -18.87
CA THR A 354 10.55 -10.56 -19.80
C THR A 354 10.37 -10.07 -21.23
N ALA A 355 9.35 -9.26 -21.52
CA ALA A 355 9.09 -8.71 -22.85
C ALA A 355 10.31 -8.00 -23.44
N THR A 356 10.49 -8.14 -24.76
CA THR A 356 11.56 -7.51 -25.54
C THR A 356 11.07 -7.19 -26.96
N GLY A 357 11.80 -6.32 -27.67
CA GLY A 357 11.55 -6.01 -29.06
C GLY A 357 10.56 -4.87 -29.27
N ASP A 358 9.64 -5.08 -30.21
CA ASP A 358 8.74 -4.07 -30.77
C ASP A 358 7.36 -4.15 -30.10
N VAL A 359 6.82 -3.02 -29.62
CA VAL A 359 5.50 -2.97 -28.95
C VAL A 359 4.32 -3.41 -29.85
N THR A 360 4.46 -3.36 -31.18
CA THR A 360 3.42 -3.82 -32.11
C THR A 360 3.40 -5.35 -32.26
N LYS A 361 4.54 -6.02 -32.03
CA LYS A 361 4.68 -7.48 -32.10
C LYS A 361 4.64 -8.13 -30.73
N GLN A 362 5.15 -7.43 -29.72
CA GLN A 362 5.24 -7.82 -28.31
C GLN A 362 4.66 -6.69 -27.44
N PRO A 363 3.33 -6.60 -27.33
CA PRO A 363 2.69 -5.46 -26.65
C PRO A 363 3.08 -5.28 -25.17
N GLY A 364 3.52 -6.36 -24.49
CA GLY A 364 4.06 -6.31 -23.12
C GLY A 364 5.21 -5.32 -22.93
N VAL A 365 5.97 -5.01 -23.99
CA VAL A 365 7.00 -3.97 -24.00
C VAL A 365 6.43 -2.60 -23.61
N GLY A 366 5.13 -2.36 -23.81
CA GLY A 366 4.45 -1.10 -23.49
C GLY A 366 4.65 -0.64 -22.04
N TYR A 367 4.79 -1.56 -21.08
CA TYR A 367 5.09 -1.23 -19.68
C TYR A 367 6.46 -0.55 -19.52
N TYR A 368 7.49 -1.08 -20.19
CA TYR A 368 8.85 -0.55 -20.17
C TYR A 368 8.97 0.79 -20.90
N LEU A 369 8.22 0.99 -22.00
CA LEU A 369 8.31 2.24 -22.77
C LEU A 369 8.05 3.47 -21.90
N VAL A 370 7.04 3.39 -21.03
CA VAL A 370 6.61 4.51 -20.18
C VAL A 370 7.45 4.62 -18.90
N THR A 371 7.83 3.47 -18.32
CA THR A 371 8.57 3.45 -17.04
C THR A 371 10.08 3.68 -17.21
N ILE A 372 10.65 3.36 -18.38
CA ILE A 372 12.01 3.76 -18.76
C ILE A 372 12.02 5.18 -19.30
N GLY A 373 11.09 5.49 -20.22
CA GLY A 373 10.93 6.82 -20.82
C GLY A 373 12.25 7.43 -21.30
N GLU A 374 12.50 8.67 -20.89
CA GLU A 374 13.65 9.45 -21.33
C GLU A 374 15.00 8.95 -20.82
N TYR A 375 15.02 8.15 -19.75
CA TYR A 375 16.27 7.65 -19.17
C TYR A 375 17.02 6.70 -20.11
N ARG A 376 16.32 6.04 -21.03
CA ARG A 376 16.82 5.01 -21.98
C ARG A 376 17.46 3.76 -21.35
N GLU A 377 17.81 3.82 -20.08
CA GLU A 377 18.47 2.78 -19.29
C GLU A 377 17.55 2.37 -18.15
N ALA A 378 17.13 1.10 -18.13
CA ALA A 378 16.08 0.65 -17.21
C ALA A 378 16.51 0.75 -15.74
N GLU A 379 17.76 0.40 -15.42
CA GLU A 379 18.29 0.39 -14.07
C GLU A 379 18.41 1.80 -13.43
N LYS A 380 18.33 2.85 -14.25
CA LYS A 380 18.35 4.26 -13.82
C LYS A 380 16.97 4.91 -13.83
N SER A 381 15.95 4.16 -14.24
CA SER A 381 14.60 4.67 -14.49
C SER A 381 13.60 4.27 -13.41
N GLU A 382 12.36 4.71 -13.54
CA GLU A 382 11.28 4.43 -12.59
C GLU A 382 10.85 2.96 -12.57
N VAL A 383 11.23 2.16 -13.58
CA VAL A 383 10.82 0.76 -13.69
C VAL A 383 11.25 -0.08 -12.47
N VAL A 384 12.40 0.23 -11.87
CA VAL A 384 12.91 -0.49 -10.68
C VAL A 384 11.92 -0.35 -9.51
N ALA A 385 11.52 0.88 -9.20
CA ALA A 385 10.56 1.16 -8.14
C ALA A 385 9.13 0.71 -8.53
N SER A 386 8.75 0.88 -9.80
CA SER A 386 7.45 0.50 -10.33
C SER A 386 7.21 -1.01 -10.22
N VAL A 387 8.20 -1.84 -10.57
CA VAL A 387 8.07 -3.31 -10.47
C VAL A 387 7.88 -3.75 -9.02
N ALA A 388 8.68 -3.21 -8.10
CA ALA A 388 8.53 -3.52 -6.68
C ALA A 388 7.16 -3.08 -6.13
N GLN A 389 6.70 -1.88 -6.48
CA GLN A 389 5.41 -1.37 -6.00
C GLN A 389 4.23 -2.10 -6.63
N ALA A 390 4.23 -2.32 -7.94
CA ALA A 390 3.14 -2.92 -8.69
C ALA A 390 2.97 -4.41 -8.34
N PHE A 391 4.06 -5.17 -8.35
CA PHE A 391 4.00 -6.63 -8.31
C PHE A 391 4.39 -7.24 -6.97
N LEU A 392 5.14 -6.53 -6.13
CA LEU A 392 5.50 -6.98 -4.78
C LEU A 392 4.77 -6.18 -3.69
N GLY A 393 4.07 -5.11 -4.07
CA GLY A 393 3.37 -4.24 -3.14
C GLY A 393 4.32 -3.46 -2.23
N THR A 394 5.59 -3.31 -2.60
CA THR A 394 6.62 -2.75 -1.73
C THR A 394 7.23 -1.49 -2.32
N ARG A 395 7.34 -0.44 -1.51
CA ARG A 395 7.84 0.87 -1.93
C ARG A 395 9.33 1.00 -1.65
N ILE A 396 10.18 0.51 -2.57
CA ILE A 396 11.63 0.64 -2.43
C ILE A 396 12.19 1.97 -2.97
N GLY A 397 11.36 2.86 -3.51
CA GLY A 397 11.82 4.10 -4.16
C GLY A 397 12.69 4.99 -3.26
N CYS A 398 12.34 5.14 -1.97
CA CYS A 398 13.16 5.89 -1.03
C CYS A 398 14.58 5.30 -0.86
N ALA A 399 14.70 3.97 -1.01
CA ALA A 399 15.95 3.25 -0.89
C ALA A 399 16.99 3.65 -1.95
N GLN A 400 16.58 4.27 -3.06
CA GLN A 400 17.50 4.72 -4.11
C GLN A 400 18.55 5.72 -3.61
N CYS A 401 18.14 6.62 -2.71
CA CYS A 401 18.99 7.72 -2.21
C CYS A 401 19.52 7.50 -0.79
N HIS A 402 18.79 6.76 0.05
CA HIS A 402 19.14 6.45 1.44
C HIS A 402 18.35 5.21 1.91
N ASN A 403 18.75 4.52 2.99
CA ASN A 403 17.96 3.39 3.52
C ASN A 403 16.48 3.76 3.77
N HIS A 404 15.57 2.82 3.52
CA HIS A 404 14.13 3.07 3.64
C HIS A 404 13.75 3.51 5.07
N PRO A 405 12.90 4.54 5.23
CA PRO A 405 12.62 5.11 6.54
C PRO A 405 11.64 4.29 7.40
N LEU A 406 11.04 3.23 6.89
CA LEU A 406 10.05 2.46 7.65
C LEU A 406 10.23 0.95 7.49
N GLU A 407 11.32 0.51 6.85
CA GLU A 407 11.53 -0.89 6.50
C GLU A 407 13.03 -1.21 6.45
N ARG A 408 13.38 -2.49 6.49
CA ARG A 408 14.76 -2.99 6.48
C ARG A 408 15.54 -2.76 5.18
N TYR A 409 14.88 -2.28 4.11
CA TYR A 409 15.51 -2.12 2.81
C TYR A 409 16.58 -1.04 2.83
N THR A 410 17.79 -1.44 2.48
CA THR A 410 18.96 -0.58 2.38
C THR A 410 19.10 0.00 0.98
N GLN A 411 19.96 1.01 0.84
CA GLN A 411 20.34 1.50 -0.47
C GLN A 411 20.98 0.40 -1.32
N ASP A 412 21.77 -0.48 -0.72
CA ASP A 412 22.41 -1.58 -1.44
C ASP A 412 21.35 -2.57 -1.97
N ASP A 413 20.29 -2.87 -1.18
CA ASP A 413 19.17 -3.70 -1.62
C ASP A 413 18.47 -3.12 -2.88
N TYR A 414 18.30 -1.79 -2.96
CA TYR A 414 17.73 -1.13 -4.14
C TYR A 414 18.59 -1.37 -5.38
N TYR A 415 19.90 -1.17 -5.29
CA TYR A 415 20.80 -1.30 -6.44
C TYR A 415 21.04 -2.77 -6.81
N HIS A 416 21.06 -3.70 -5.85
CA HIS A 416 20.98 -5.13 -6.12
C HIS A 416 19.73 -5.48 -6.93
N PHE A 417 18.57 -4.93 -6.55
CA PHE A 417 17.32 -5.13 -7.29
C PHE A 417 17.36 -4.47 -8.68
N ALA A 418 17.93 -3.27 -8.79
CA ALA A 418 18.13 -2.58 -10.07
C ALA A 418 19.04 -3.38 -11.04
N GLY A 419 19.95 -4.19 -10.50
CA GLY A 419 20.83 -5.08 -11.25
C GLY A 419 20.10 -5.98 -12.25
N PHE A 420 18.88 -6.43 -11.93
CA PHE A 420 18.06 -7.25 -12.83
C PHE A 420 17.71 -6.56 -14.14
N PHE A 421 17.67 -5.23 -14.14
CA PHE A 421 17.29 -4.42 -15.31
C PHE A 421 18.50 -3.84 -16.06
N SER A 422 19.72 -4.03 -15.55
CA SER A 422 20.95 -3.47 -16.15
C SER A 422 21.16 -3.78 -17.63
N PRO A 423 20.76 -4.96 -18.18
CA PRO A 423 20.92 -5.22 -19.61
C PRO A 423 19.86 -4.54 -20.49
N VAL A 424 18.77 -4.04 -19.90
CA VAL A 424 17.60 -3.54 -20.61
C VAL A 424 17.82 -2.09 -21.05
N LYS A 425 17.78 -1.85 -22.35
CA LYS A 425 17.97 -0.54 -22.97
C LYS A 425 16.84 -0.22 -23.93
N LEU A 426 16.45 1.05 -23.97
CA LEU A 426 15.41 1.55 -24.86
C LEU A 426 16.03 2.27 -26.06
N ASP A 427 15.90 1.70 -27.26
CA ASP A 427 16.18 2.40 -28.53
C ASP A 427 14.99 3.30 -28.86
N ARG A 428 14.92 4.44 -28.14
CA ARG A 428 13.86 5.44 -28.20
C ARG A 428 13.92 6.18 -29.54
N ARG A 429 12.79 6.21 -30.28
CA ARG A 429 12.62 6.96 -31.54
C ARG A 429 11.37 7.82 -31.48
N ASP A 430 11.37 8.94 -32.22
CA ASP A 430 10.13 9.67 -32.48
C ASP A 430 9.18 8.74 -33.28
N PRO A 431 7.88 8.63 -32.93
CA PRO A 431 6.96 7.72 -33.62
C PRO A 431 6.79 8.02 -35.11
N LYS A 432 7.08 9.25 -35.55
CA LYS A 432 7.08 9.64 -36.97
C LYS A 432 8.32 9.10 -37.69
N GLU A 433 9.42 8.91 -36.97
CA GLU A 433 10.71 8.47 -37.51
C GLU A 433 10.91 6.94 -37.42
N GLY A 434 10.21 6.27 -36.50
CA GLY A 434 10.24 4.82 -36.42
C GLY A 434 9.69 4.26 -35.11
N ILE A 435 9.77 2.94 -34.98
CA ILE A 435 9.28 2.24 -33.79
C ILE A 435 10.36 2.24 -32.71
N THR A 436 9.95 2.50 -31.46
CA THR A 436 10.80 2.34 -30.29
C THR A 436 10.97 0.86 -29.95
N TYR A 437 12.21 0.42 -29.73
CA TYR A 437 12.54 -0.98 -29.40
C TYR A 437 13.08 -1.13 -27.98
N LEU A 438 12.62 -2.16 -27.27
CA LEU A 438 13.25 -2.60 -26.03
C LEU A 438 14.30 -3.68 -26.33
N ARG A 439 15.56 -3.38 -26.08
CA ARG A 439 16.68 -4.27 -26.36
C ARG A 439 17.26 -4.82 -25.06
N ILE A 440 17.70 -6.06 -25.13
CA ILE A 440 18.56 -6.67 -24.12
C ILE A 440 19.97 -6.63 -24.69
N SER A 441 20.82 -5.84 -24.05
CA SER A 441 22.21 -5.71 -24.45
C SER A 441 22.88 -7.08 -24.32
N ALA A 442 23.45 -7.59 -25.42
CA ALA A 442 24.18 -8.85 -25.39
C ALA A 442 25.37 -8.72 -24.43
N GLN A 443 25.50 -9.66 -23.51
CA GLN A 443 26.70 -9.79 -22.68
C GLN A 443 27.81 -10.30 -23.61
N ASP A 444 28.94 -9.59 -23.70
CA ASP A 444 30.07 -9.98 -24.57
C ASP A 444 30.73 -11.25 -24.00
N PRO A 445 30.61 -12.42 -24.67
CA PRO A 445 31.16 -13.68 -24.18
C PRO A 445 32.68 -13.72 -24.21
N GLN A 446 33.33 -12.88 -25.02
CA GLN A 446 34.78 -12.87 -25.19
C GLN A 446 35.50 -11.92 -24.22
N GLN A 447 34.78 -11.05 -23.51
CA GLN A 447 35.42 -10.06 -22.62
C GLN A 447 35.09 -10.15 -21.13
N ASN A 448 34.11 -10.93 -20.65
CA ASN A 448 33.67 -10.88 -19.24
C ASN A 448 33.39 -9.44 -18.73
N ALA A 449 33.28 -8.45 -19.62
CA ALA A 449 33.55 -7.04 -19.25
C ALA A 449 32.31 -6.32 -18.72
N ARG A 450 31.13 -6.93 -18.80
CA ARG A 450 29.86 -6.35 -18.31
C ARG A 450 28.94 -7.43 -17.73
N PRO A 451 29.29 -8.05 -16.59
CA PRO A 451 28.34 -8.87 -15.86
C PRO A 451 27.06 -8.06 -15.58
N ALA A 452 25.90 -8.73 -15.57
CA ALA A 452 24.68 -8.09 -15.10
C ALA A 452 24.91 -7.53 -13.70
N GLY A 453 24.46 -6.31 -13.46
CA GLY A 453 24.69 -5.58 -12.22
C GLY A 453 24.83 -4.08 -12.43
N VAL A 454 25.04 -3.36 -11.33
CA VAL A 454 25.15 -1.90 -11.32
C VAL A 454 26.29 -1.46 -10.41
N ILE A 455 26.79 -0.25 -10.63
CA ILE A 455 27.72 0.40 -9.70
C ILE A 455 26.89 1.13 -8.65
N GLN A 456 27.12 0.84 -7.37
CA GLN A 456 26.53 1.55 -6.25
C GLN A 456 27.08 2.98 -6.18
N PRO A 457 26.30 4.05 -6.45
CA PRO A 457 26.83 5.41 -6.55
C PRO A 457 27.55 5.91 -5.30
N ARG A 458 27.19 5.40 -4.11
CA ARG A 458 27.82 5.79 -2.85
C ARG A 458 29.21 5.17 -2.64
N THR A 459 29.36 3.88 -2.91
CA THR A 459 30.57 3.11 -2.57
C THR A 459 31.48 2.88 -3.77
N GLY A 460 30.97 3.06 -4.99
CA GLY A 460 31.65 2.68 -6.23
C GLY A 460 31.77 1.18 -6.43
N GLN A 461 31.18 0.36 -5.54
CA GLN A 461 31.23 -1.10 -5.65
C GLN A 461 30.30 -1.61 -6.74
N PHE A 462 30.72 -2.66 -7.42
CA PHE A 462 29.87 -3.38 -8.34
C PHE A 462 28.95 -4.35 -7.59
N LEU A 463 27.65 -4.24 -7.83
CA LEU A 463 26.62 -5.06 -7.21
C LEU A 463 25.94 -5.95 -8.25
N HIS A 464 25.95 -7.26 -8.00
CA HIS A 464 25.24 -8.25 -8.82
C HIS A 464 23.72 -8.21 -8.58
N PRO A 465 22.88 -8.69 -9.52
CA PRO A 465 21.44 -8.78 -9.31
C PRO A 465 21.11 -9.65 -8.11
N GLN A 466 20.29 -9.12 -7.21
CA GLN A 466 19.80 -9.84 -6.04
C GLN A 466 18.39 -9.35 -5.68
N PRO A 467 17.45 -10.27 -5.38
CA PRO A 467 16.09 -9.91 -4.99
C PRO A 467 16.01 -9.33 -3.58
N LEU A 468 14.82 -8.81 -3.22
CA LEU A 468 14.59 -8.10 -1.96
C LEU A 468 14.65 -8.98 -0.70
N ASP A 469 14.68 -10.31 -0.84
CA ASP A 469 14.94 -11.24 0.27
C ASP A 469 16.43 -11.56 0.46
N ARG A 470 17.31 -10.93 -0.34
CA ARG A 470 18.76 -11.10 -0.33
C ARG A 470 19.25 -12.51 -0.69
N SER A 471 18.43 -13.32 -1.34
CA SER A 471 18.92 -14.56 -1.95
C SER A 471 19.93 -14.27 -3.08
N THR A 472 20.77 -15.24 -3.43
CA THR A 472 21.83 -15.06 -4.44
C THR A 472 21.57 -15.98 -5.64
N PRO A 473 20.69 -15.59 -6.58
CA PRO A 473 20.39 -16.42 -7.73
C PRO A 473 21.63 -16.58 -8.62
N ARG A 474 21.86 -17.80 -9.09
CA ARG A 474 22.90 -18.06 -10.08
C ARG A 474 22.39 -17.63 -11.46
N ILE A 475 22.99 -16.60 -12.03
CA ILE A 475 22.69 -16.07 -13.36
C ILE A 475 23.86 -16.36 -14.28
N SER A 476 23.63 -17.08 -15.37
CA SER A 476 24.68 -17.38 -16.35
C SER A 476 24.99 -16.16 -17.23
N PRO A 477 26.21 -16.01 -17.79
CA PRO A 477 26.57 -14.86 -18.63
C PRO A 477 25.70 -14.64 -19.87
N ASN A 478 24.96 -15.64 -20.35
CA ASN A 478 24.07 -15.49 -21.52
C ASN A 478 22.58 -15.48 -21.12
N GLU A 479 22.27 -15.48 -19.83
CA GLU A 479 20.91 -15.53 -19.31
C GLU A 479 20.40 -14.12 -19.01
N ASP A 480 19.14 -13.83 -19.36
CA ASP A 480 18.49 -12.59 -18.98
C ASP A 480 18.19 -12.61 -17.47
N PRO A 481 18.78 -11.70 -16.66
CA PRO A 481 18.55 -11.66 -15.22
C PRO A 481 17.07 -11.56 -14.84
N ARG A 482 16.24 -10.94 -15.69
CA ARG A 482 14.80 -10.78 -15.42
C ARG A 482 14.07 -12.11 -15.34
N VAL A 483 14.57 -13.17 -15.99
CA VAL A 483 14.01 -14.52 -15.87
C VAL A 483 14.17 -15.03 -14.44
N LYS A 484 15.35 -14.85 -13.83
CA LYS A 484 15.58 -15.18 -12.41
C LYS A 484 14.76 -14.32 -11.45
N LEU A 485 14.55 -13.05 -11.80
CA LEU A 485 13.64 -12.19 -11.05
C LEU A 485 12.21 -12.76 -11.08
N VAL A 486 11.69 -13.11 -12.25
CA VAL A 486 10.34 -13.69 -12.38
C VAL A 486 10.21 -15.03 -11.66
N GLU A 487 11.22 -15.92 -11.77
CA GLU A 487 11.26 -17.18 -11.01
C GLU A 487 11.14 -16.94 -9.50
N TRP A 488 11.88 -15.97 -8.96
CA TRP A 488 11.81 -15.60 -7.55
C TRP A 488 10.48 -14.94 -7.17
N MET A 489 9.96 -14.03 -8.00
CA MET A 489 8.69 -13.35 -7.75
C MET A 489 7.53 -14.33 -7.71
N THR A 490 7.49 -15.27 -8.65
CA THR A 490 6.38 -16.21 -8.82
C THR A 490 6.50 -17.49 -7.99
N ASP A 491 7.56 -17.62 -7.19
CA ASP A 491 7.70 -18.73 -6.25
C ASP A 491 6.53 -18.73 -5.26
N SER A 492 5.92 -19.91 -5.06
CA SER A 492 4.80 -20.15 -4.12
C SER A 492 5.05 -19.67 -2.68
N LYS A 493 6.31 -19.53 -2.26
CA LYS A 493 6.71 -19.05 -0.94
C LYS A 493 6.85 -17.53 -0.87
N ASN A 494 6.88 -16.84 -2.02
CA ASN A 494 7.01 -15.39 -2.08
C ASN A 494 5.64 -14.72 -1.82
N THR A 495 5.34 -14.50 -0.55
CA THR A 495 4.07 -13.86 -0.13
C THR A 495 4.00 -12.38 -0.53
N MET A 496 5.10 -11.74 -0.94
CA MET A 496 5.06 -10.35 -1.43
C MET A 496 4.34 -10.31 -2.77
N PHE A 497 4.65 -11.24 -3.68
CA PHE A 497 4.02 -11.30 -5.00
C PHE A 497 2.55 -11.66 -4.95
N SER A 498 2.21 -12.78 -4.29
CA SER A 498 0.80 -13.18 -4.13
C SER A 498 0.03 -12.14 -3.32
N GLY A 499 0.64 -11.62 -2.25
CA GLY A 499 0.02 -10.69 -1.33
C GLY A 499 -0.29 -9.34 -1.97
N ALA A 500 0.56 -8.86 -2.87
CA ALA A 500 0.36 -7.60 -3.59
C ALA A 500 -0.93 -7.59 -4.40
N MET A 501 -1.25 -8.70 -5.08
CA MET A 501 -2.47 -8.82 -5.88
C MET A 501 -3.67 -9.18 -5.01
N VAL A 502 -3.52 -10.10 -4.06
CA VAL A 502 -4.57 -10.47 -3.09
C VAL A 502 -5.09 -9.23 -2.36
N ASN A 503 -4.21 -8.38 -1.86
CA ASN A 503 -4.60 -7.19 -1.11
C ASN A 503 -5.32 -6.15 -1.97
N ARG A 504 -4.90 -6.00 -3.24
CA ARG A 504 -5.55 -5.12 -4.23
C ARG A 504 -6.95 -5.60 -4.58
N ILE A 505 -7.12 -6.89 -4.85
CA ILE A 505 -8.43 -7.49 -5.14
C ILE A 505 -9.34 -7.40 -3.92
N TRP A 506 -8.81 -7.67 -2.72
CA TRP A 506 -9.57 -7.52 -1.49
C TRP A 506 -10.07 -6.09 -1.30
N LYS A 507 -9.19 -5.09 -1.45
CA LYS A 507 -9.62 -3.67 -1.42
C LYS A 507 -10.62 -3.33 -2.50
N HIS A 508 -10.45 -3.85 -3.72
CA HIS A 508 -11.38 -3.59 -4.82
C HIS A 508 -12.80 -3.95 -4.44
N TYR A 509 -13.02 -5.07 -3.74
CA TYR A 509 -14.35 -5.53 -3.33
C TYR A 509 -14.80 -5.01 -1.97
N LEU A 510 -13.92 -4.89 -0.98
CA LEU A 510 -14.28 -4.55 0.39
C LEU A 510 -13.97 -3.09 0.76
N GLY A 511 -13.38 -2.30 -0.15
CA GLY A 511 -13.09 -0.87 0.02
C GLY A 511 -11.82 -0.57 0.80
N VAL A 512 -11.43 -1.47 1.71
CA VAL A 512 -10.24 -1.33 2.57
C VAL A 512 -9.40 -2.60 2.48
N GLY A 513 -8.11 -2.46 2.16
CA GLY A 513 -7.14 -3.54 2.11
C GLY A 513 -6.84 -4.12 3.49
N LEU A 514 -6.34 -5.36 3.52
CA LEU A 514 -5.82 -5.97 4.74
C LEU A 514 -4.59 -5.20 5.23
N VAL A 515 -3.75 -4.78 4.29
CA VAL A 515 -2.69 -3.79 4.50
C VAL A 515 -3.11 -2.50 3.81
N GLU A 516 -3.04 -1.38 4.52
CA GLU A 516 -3.32 -0.05 3.98
C GLU A 516 -2.16 0.90 4.25
N PRO A 517 -1.65 1.65 3.26
CA PRO A 517 -2.00 1.59 1.82
C PRO A 517 -1.79 0.21 1.17
N VAL A 518 -2.61 -0.13 0.17
CA VAL A 518 -2.59 -1.49 -0.45
C VAL A 518 -1.31 -1.91 -1.14
N ASP A 519 -0.46 -0.95 -1.45
CA ASP A 519 0.83 -1.08 -2.10
C ASP A 519 1.97 -0.63 -1.15
N ASP A 520 1.74 -0.71 0.17
CA ASP A 520 2.74 -0.52 1.23
C ASP A 520 2.86 -1.79 2.11
N LEU A 521 3.10 -2.93 1.47
CA LEU A 521 3.38 -4.22 2.11
C LEU A 521 4.78 -4.17 2.70
N ARG A 522 4.83 -3.98 4.01
CA ARG A 522 6.05 -3.94 4.83
C ARG A 522 5.85 -4.71 6.12
N ALA A 523 6.94 -5.20 6.69
CA ALA A 523 6.93 -5.87 7.99
C ALA A 523 6.38 -4.96 9.10
N THR A 524 6.60 -3.64 8.98
CA THR A 524 6.09 -2.66 9.94
C THR A 524 4.68 -2.13 9.64
N ASN A 525 4.02 -2.64 8.60
CA ASN A 525 2.61 -2.40 8.30
C ASN A 525 1.89 -3.75 8.12
N PRO A 526 1.70 -4.52 9.21
CA PRO A 526 1.13 -5.85 9.11
C PRO A 526 -0.34 -5.83 8.65
N PRO A 527 -0.84 -6.93 8.07
CA PRO A 527 -2.25 -7.05 7.73
C PRO A 527 -3.14 -6.96 8.97
N SER A 528 -4.31 -6.32 8.83
CA SER A 528 -5.33 -6.18 9.88
C SER A 528 -5.86 -7.53 10.39
N ASN A 529 -5.77 -8.56 9.55
CA ASN A 529 -6.12 -9.93 9.87
C ASN A 529 -5.11 -10.88 9.22
N ARG A 530 -4.17 -11.39 10.02
CA ARG A 530 -3.10 -12.29 9.56
C ARG A 530 -3.64 -13.63 9.07
N GLU A 531 -4.64 -14.19 9.74
CA GLU A 531 -5.24 -15.47 9.35
C GLU A 531 -5.92 -15.35 7.98
N LEU A 532 -6.69 -14.28 7.77
CA LEU A 532 -7.33 -14.02 6.48
C LEU A 532 -6.30 -13.79 5.37
N TRP A 533 -5.23 -13.05 5.67
CA TRP A 533 -4.10 -12.87 4.75
C TRP A 533 -3.53 -14.22 4.30
N ASP A 534 -3.27 -15.13 5.24
CA ASP A 534 -2.69 -16.45 4.95
C ASP A 534 -3.67 -17.33 4.16
N VAL A 535 -4.98 -17.27 4.47
CA VAL A 535 -6.04 -17.99 3.75
C VAL A 535 -6.09 -17.57 2.27
N LEU A 536 -6.17 -16.26 2.00
CA LEU A 536 -6.29 -15.74 0.64
C LEU A 536 -5.03 -16.01 -0.18
N ASN A 537 -3.84 -15.79 0.39
CA ASN A 537 -2.58 -16.06 -0.29
C ASN A 537 -2.42 -17.53 -0.64
N ARG A 538 -2.72 -18.43 0.31
CA ARG A 538 -2.67 -19.87 0.08
C ARG A 538 -3.65 -20.29 -1.00
N SER A 539 -4.89 -19.77 -0.97
CA SER A 539 -5.87 -20.08 -2.01
C SER A 539 -5.39 -19.62 -3.39
N PHE A 540 -4.88 -18.39 -3.49
CA PHE A 540 -4.42 -17.83 -4.75
C PHE A 540 -3.27 -18.64 -5.37
N VAL A 541 -2.29 -19.06 -4.55
CA VAL A 541 -1.18 -19.92 -4.99
C VAL A 541 -1.66 -21.32 -5.36
N ASN A 542 -2.55 -21.93 -4.58
CA ASN A 542 -3.10 -23.26 -4.84
C ASN A 542 -3.87 -23.31 -6.17
N HIS A 543 -4.61 -22.24 -6.48
CA HIS A 543 -5.32 -22.07 -7.74
C HIS A 543 -4.45 -21.51 -8.88
N LYS A 544 -3.12 -21.63 -8.76
CA LYS A 544 -2.15 -21.24 -9.81
C LYS A 544 -2.33 -19.79 -10.24
N PHE A 545 -2.46 -18.89 -9.26
CA PHE A 545 -2.57 -17.45 -9.47
C PHE A 545 -3.75 -17.04 -10.37
N ASN A 546 -4.86 -17.80 -10.33
CA ASN A 546 -6.09 -17.51 -11.07
C ASN A 546 -6.87 -16.37 -10.40
N LEU A 547 -6.92 -15.23 -11.08
CA LEU A 547 -7.58 -14.01 -10.59
C LEU A 547 -9.09 -14.20 -10.42
N LYS A 548 -9.79 -14.74 -11.43
CA LYS A 548 -11.25 -14.97 -11.37
C LYS A 548 -11.63 -15.91 -10.23
N GLN A 549 -10.84 -16.95 -9.95
CA GLN A 549 -11.10 -17.87 -8.85
C GLN A 549 -11.00 -17.17 -7.49
N LEU A 550 -9.97 -16.33 -7.28
CA LEU A 550 -9.86 -15.53 -6.06
C LEU A 550 -11.03 -14.55 -5.91
N MET A 551 -11.43 -13.87 -6.99
CA MET A 551 -12.59 -12.98 -7.01
C MET A 551 -13.87 -13.73 -6.65
N ARG A 552 -14.09 -14.91 -7.23
CA ARG A 552 -15.23 -15.78 -6.97
C ARG A 552 -15.31 -16.17 -5.50
N GLU A 553 -14.20 -16.53 -4.87
CA GLU A 553 -14.15 -16.88 -3.45
C GLU A 553 -14.52 -15.69 -2.54
N ILE A 554 -14.02 -14.50 -2.86
CA ILE A 554 -14.34 -13.27 -2.12
C ILE A 554 -15.82 -12.92 -2.27
N LEU A 555 -16.34 -12.90 -3.50
CA LEU A 555 -17.74 -12.55 -3.78
C LEU A 555 -18.74 -13.53 -3.14
N ASN A 556 -18.38 -14.81 -3.00
CA ASN A 556 -19.21 -15.82 -2.35
C ASN A 556 -19.09 -15.83 -0.81
N SER A 557 -18.19 -15.04 -0.21
CA SER A 557 -18.09 -14.91 1.25
C SER A 557 -19.30 -14.20 1.85
N GLN A 558 -19.71 -14.56 3.06
CA GLN A 558 -20.70 -13.79 3.81
C GLN A 558 -20.18 -12.38 4.10
N THR A 559 -18.88 -12.24 4.35
CA THR A 559 -18.20 -10.97 4.60
C THR A 559 -18.47 -9.96 3.49
N TYR A 560 -18.30 -10.34 2.22
CA TYR A 560 -18.65 -9.48 1.07
C TYR A 560 -20.15 -9.18 1.00
N GLN A 561 -20.98 -10.11 1.45
CA GLN A 561 -22.43 -10.04 1.37
C GLN A 561 -23.10 -9.41 2.60
N LEU A 562 -22.35 -8.86 3.54
CA LEU A 562 -22.93 -8.08 4.65
C LEU A 562 -23.59 -6.81 4.10
N THR A 563 -24.66 -6.34 4.74
CA THR A 563 -25.23 -5.01 4.44
C THR A 563 -24.27 -3.91 4.88
N SER A 564 -24.32 -2.75 4.22
CA SER A 564 -23.67 -1.53 4.71
C SER A 564 -24.42 -0.86 5.85
N ALA A 565 -25.67 -1.27 6.13
CA ALA A 565 -26.39 -0.81 7.31
C ALA A 565 -25.66 -1.27 8.58
N THR A 566 -25.05 -0.31 9.28
CA THR A 566 -24.30 -0.56 10.50
C THR A 566 -25.21 -0.84 11.69
N ARG A 567 -24.69 -1.55 12.68
CA ARG A 567 -25.23 -1.63 14.03
C ARG A 567 -24.57 -0.57 14.92
N PRO A 568 -25.19 -0.14 16.03
CA PRO A 568 -24.56 0.80 16.95
C PRO A 568 -23.14 0.41 17.38
N GLY A 569 -22.88 -0.89 17.60
CA GLY A 569 -21.56 -1.40 18.02
C GLY A 569 -20.49 -1.49 16.93
N ASN A 570 -20.86 -1.34 15.64
CA ASN A 570 -19.91 -1.44 14.52
C ASN A 570 -19.91 -0.20 13.60
N ALA A 571 -20.67 0.84 13.93
CA ALA A 571 -20.82 2.04 13.09
C ALA A 571 -19.53 2.84 12.88
N GLN A 572 -18.58 2.76 13.82
CA GLN A 572 -17.27 3.44 13.74
C GLN A 572 -16.14 2.50 13.28
N GLU A 573 -16.49 1.24 12.97
CA GLU A 573 -15.57 0.21 12.54
C GLU A 573 -15.23 0.42 11.05
N THR A 574 -13.95 0.44 10.68
CA THR A 574 -13.50 0.81 9.33
C THR A 574 -12.39 -0.08 8.75
N ARG A 575 -12.07 -1.21 9.41
CA ARG A 575 -10.89 -2.03 9.11
C ARG A 575 -11.06 -3.56 9.20
N TYR A 576 -12.03 -4.06 9.96
CA TYR A 576 -12.20 -5.47 10.33
C TYR A 576 -13.34 -6.18 9.61
N TYR A 577 -14.02 -5.49 8.69
CA TYR A 577 -15.06 -6.03 7.81
C TYR A 577 -16.30 -6.51 8.57
N SER A 578 -16.69 -5.77 9.61
CA SER A 578 -17.92 -6.04 10.38
C SER A 578 -19.21 -5.75 9.60
N HIS A 579 -19.10 -5.00 8.50
CA HIS A 579 -20.16 -4.64 7.57
C HIS A 579 -19.53 -4.29 6.22
N TYR A 580 -20.35 -4.09 5.19
CA TYR A 580 -19.83 -3.62 3.91
C TYR A 580 -19.57 -2.11 3.93
N TYR A 581 -18.36 -1.68 3.58
CA TYR A 581 -18.02 -0.26 3.54
C TYR A 581 -18.54 0.40 2.27
N ALA A 582 -19.55 1.26 2.42
CA ALA A 582 -20.08 2.02 1.30
C ALA A 582 -18.98 2.91 0.69
N ARG A 583 -18.78 2.82 -0.63
CA ARG A 583 -17.75 3.57 -1.35
C ARG A 583 -18.33 4.29 -2.56
N ARG A 584 -17.80 5.48 -2.84
CA ARG A 584 -18.17 6.23 -4.05
C ARG A 584 -17.80 5.40 -5.29
N LEU A 585 -18.67 5.41 -6.29
CA LEU A 585 -18.37 4.79 -7.57
C LEU A 585 -17.14 5.44 -8.21
N PRO A 586 -16.20 4.66 -8.80
CA PRO A 586 -15.09 5.21 -9.59
C PRO A 586 -15.60 6.14 -10.70
N ALA A 587 -14.77 7.09 -11.12
CA ALA A 587 -15.16 8.12 -12.09
C ALA A 587 -15.79 7.53 -13.37
N GLU A 588 -15.16 6.51 -13.92
CA GLU A 588 -15.59 5.82 -15.13
C GLU A 588 -16.93 5.11 -14.92
N VAL A 589 -17.07 4.36 -13.83
CA VAL A 589 -18.29 3.61 -13.47
C VAL A 589 -19.45 4.56 -13.21
N LEU A 590 -19.22 5.70 -12.53
CA LEU A 590 -20.25 6.70 -12.26
C LEU A 590 -20.76 7.34 -13.55
N LEU A 591 -19.86 7.74 -14.46
CA LEU A 591 -20.22 8.33 -15.74
C LEU A 591 -20.98 7.35 -16.64
N ASP A 592 -20.53 6.10 -16.66
CA ASP A 592 -21.18 5.02 -17.40
C ASP A 592 -22.56 4.69 -16.79
N ALA A 593 -22.70 4.72 -15.46
CA ALA A 593 -23.98 4.54 -14.77
C ALA A 593 -24.97 5.67 -15.10
N ILE A 594 -24.52 6.93 -15.15
CA ILE A 594 -25.34 8.08 -15.57
C ILE A 594 -25.80 7.89 -17.02
N SER A 595 -24.88 7.52 -17.91
CA SER A 595 -25.17 7.31 -19.33
C SER A 595 -26.14 6.13 -19.53
N ALA A 596 -25.95 5.03 -18.80
CA ALA A 596 -26.85 3.87 -18.83
C ALA A 596 -28.25 4.21 -18.29
N SER A 597 -28.33 5.01 -17.22
CA SER A 597 -29.60 5.42 -16.62
C SER A 597 -30.39 6.35 -17.54
N THR A 598 -29.71 7.32 -18.16
CA THR A 598 -30.33 8.33 -19.04
C THR A 598 -30.57 7.81 -20.46
N GLY A 599 -29.86 6.77 -20.88
CA GLY A 599 -29.85 6.29 -22.27
C GLY A 599 -29.03 7.18 -23.21
N VAL A 600 -28.28 8.15 -22.68
CA VAL A 600 -27.52 9.12 -23.46
C VAL A 600 -26.02 8.83 -23.26
N PRO A 601 -25.33 8.27 -24.27
CA PRO A 601 -23.92 7.95 -24.15
C PRO A 601 -23.07 9.20 -23.94
N GLU A 602 -21.90 9.04 -23.31
CA GLU A 602 -20.88 10.07 -23.34
C GLU A 602 -20.09 10.01 -24.65
N SER A 603 -19.60 11.17 -25.12
CA SER A 603 -18.72 11.25 -26.28
C SER A 603 -17.29 11.50 -25.83
N PHE A 604 -16.36 10.71 -26.36
CA PHE A 604 -14.93 10.86 -26.09
C PHE A 604 -14.20 11.17 -27.40
N ASP A 605 -13.52 12.31 -27.46
CA ASP A 605 -12.76 12.72 -28.64
C ASP A 605 -11.80 11.63 -29.13
N GLY A 606 -11.89 11.27 -30.41
CA GLY A 606 -11.06 10.24 -31.02
C GLY A 606 -11.55 8.80 -30.80
N TYR A 607 -12.76 8.62 -30.25
CA TYR A 607 -13.42 7.33 -30.02
C TYR A 607 -14.86 7.33 -30.58
N PRO A 608 -15.41 6.15 -30.93
CA PRO A 608 -16.77 6.05 -31.42
C PRO A 608 -17.79 6.39 -30.33
N VAL A 609 -18.90 7.04 -30.71
CA VAL A 609 -20.03 7.30 -29.82
C VAL A 609 -20.56 5.99 -29.26
N GLY A 610 -20.84 5.95 -27.96
CA GLY A 610 -21.29 4.76 -27.25
C GLY A 610 -20.16 3.92 -26.63
N MET A 611 -18.89 4.26 -26.86
CA MET A 611 -17.79 3.72 -26.07
C MET A 611 -17.93 4.14 -24.60
N ARG A 612 -17.87 3.17 -23.70
CA ARG A 612 -17.94 3.41 -22.25
C ARG A 612 -16.63 3.97 -21.72
N ALA A 613 -16.70 4.75 -20.64
CA ALA A 613 -15.51 5.29 -19.97
C ALA A 613 -14.57 4.16 -19.50
N VAL A 614 -15.12 3.04 -19.03
CA VAL A 614 -14.31 1.88 -18.62
C VAL A 614 -13.57 1.20 -19.76
N GLN A 615 -13.93 1.46 -21.03
CA GLN A 615 -13.29 0.88 -22.21
C GLN A 615 -12.15 1.75 -22.76
N LEU A 616 -11.91 2.93 -22.18
CA LEU A 616 -10.90 3.85 -22.69
C LEU A 616 -9.48 3.29 -22.54
N PRO A 617 -8.73 3.16 -23.65
CA PRO A 617 -7.43 2.49 -23.64
C PRO A 617 -6.35 3.35 -22.99
N ASP A 618 -6.49 4.67 -23.01
CA ASP A 618 -5.55 5.64 -22.47
C ASP A 618 -6.27 6.68 -21.60
N THR A 619 -5.49 7.57 -21.00
CA THR A 619 -6.02 8.64 -20.14
C THR A 619 -6.50 9.86 -20.93
N VAL A 620 -6.47 9.80 -22.27
CA VAL A 620 -6.87 10.86 -23.20
C VAL A 620 -8.07 10.34 -24.01
N PRO A 621 -9.24 10.99 -23.96
CA PRO A 621 -9.36 12.43 -23.98
C PRO A 621 -9.57 13.06 -22.60
N ASN A 622 -9.33 14.37 -22.55
CA ASN A 622 -9.39 15.17 -21.34
C ASN A 622 -10.85 15.41 -20.93
N SER A 623 -11.50 14.40 -20.33
CA SER A 623 -12.85 14.55 -19.77
C SER A 623 -12.79 15.30 -18.43
N TYR A 624 -13.43 16.47 -18.37
CA TYR A 624 -13.57 17.23 -17.13
C TYR A 624 -14.21 16.40 -16.02
N PHE A 625 -15.26 15.63 -16.36
CA PHE A 625 -15.92 14.73 -15.41
C PHE A 625 -14.92 13.71 -14.87
N LEU A 626 -14.26 12.93 -15.73
CA LEU A 626 -13.39 11.87 -15.25
C LEU A 626 -12.26 12.38 -14.36
N ASN A 627 -11.66 13.54 -14.70
CA ASN A 627 -10.61 14.15 -13.89
C ASN A 627 -11.14 14.66 -12.55
N THR A 628 -12.27 15.36 -12.53
CA THR A 628 -12.89 15.90 -11.31
C THR A 628 -13.27 14.78 -10.33
N PHE A 629 -13.66 13.62 -10.86
CA PHE A 629 -14.04 12.44 -10.09
C PHE A 629 -12.88 11.48 -9.82
N GLY A 630 -11.62 11.90 -9.99
CA GLY A 630 -10.46 11.18 -9.47
C GLY A 630 -10.02 9.97 -10.29
N LYS A 631 -10.25 9.98 -11.62
CA LYS A 631 -9.64 9.01 -12.55
C LYS A 631 -8.11 9.01 -12.42
N SER A 632 -7.51 7.82 -12.53
CA SER A 632 -6.05 7.68 -12.56
C SER A 632 -5.44 8.30 -13.81
N ASN A 633 -4.31 8.99 -13.65
CA ASN A 633 -3.49 9.46 -14.76
C ASN A 633 -2.49 8.39 -15.25
N ARG A 634 -2.46 7.24 -14.56
CA ARG A 634 -1.60 6.08 -14.79
C ARG A 634 -0.11 6.47 -14.77
N VAL A 635 0.25 7.43 -13.92
CA VAL A 635 1.61 7.99 -13.87
C VAL A 635 2.60 7.09 -13.14
N THR A 636 2.09 6.40 -12.14
CA THR A 636 2.77 5.57 -11.17
C THR A 636 1.92 4.32 -10.97
N ALA A 637 2.52 3.29 -10.38
CA ALA A 637 1.78 2.09 -9.99
C ALA A 637 1.01 2.29 -8.66
N CYS A 638 0.97 3.53 -8.16
CA CYS A 638 0.34 3.82 -6.88
C CYS A 638 -1.16 3.64 -6.96
N ALA A 639 -1.70 2.81 -6.07
CA ALA A 639 -3.14 2.72 -5.88
C ALA A 639 -3.77 4.07 -5.47
N CYS A 640 -2.96 4.96 -4.90
CA CYS A 640 -3.36 6.30 -4.47
C CYS A 640 -3.66 7.28 -5.62
N GLU A 641 -3.36 6.95 -6.88
CA GLU A 641 -3.71 7.83 -8.01
C GLU A 641 -5.22 7.93 -8.25
N ARG A 642 -5.97 6.88 -7.92
CA ARG A 642 -7.42 6.92 -7.92
C ARG A 642 -7.89 7.53 -6.62
N SER A 643 -8.67 8.62 -6.69
CA SER A 643 -9.27 9.22 -5.51
C SER A 643 -10.74 8.83 -5.40
N GLY A 644 -11.10 8.20 -4.28
CA GLY A 644 -12.49 7.94 -3.88
C GLY A 644 -13.11 9.09 -3.07
N GLU A 645 -12.37 10.16 -2.80
CA GLU A 645 -12.82 11.26 -1.94
C GLU A 645 -14.04 11.98 -2.53
N VAL A 646 -14.85 12.53 -1.64
CA VAL A 646 -15.97 13.40 -1.97
C VAL A 646 -15.53 14.84 -1.78
N THR A 647 -15.57 15.62 -2.85
CA THR A 647 -15.13 17.02 -2.84
C THR A 647 -16.26 17.97 -3.22
N MET A 648 -16.19 19.22 -2.77
CA MET A 648 -17.18 20.24 -3.13
C MET A 648 -17.32 20.43 -4.65
N PRO A 649 -16.23 20.49 -5.46
CA PRO A 649 -16.34 20.57 -6.91
C PRO A 649 -17.14 19.42 -7.54
N GLN A 650 -17.00 18.19 -7.04
CA GLN A 650 -17.78 17.04 -7.52
C GLN A 650 -19.28 17.21 -7.27
N LEU A 651 -19.64 17.64 -6.06
CA LEU A 651 -21.04 17.88 -5.69
C LEU A 651 -21.65 18.99 -6.54
N LEU A 652 -20.95 20.11 -6.71
CA LEU A 652 -21.39 21.21 -7.56
C LEU A 652 -21.52 20.79 -9.02
N HIS A 653 -20.63 19.93 -9.52
CA HIS A 653 -20.71 19.42 -10.88
C HIS A 653 -21.94 18.54 -11.11
N LEU A 654 -22.31 17.66 -10.17
CA LEU A 654 -23.53 16.86 -10.30
C LEU A 654 -24.79 17.70 -10.14
N GLN A 655 -24.78 18.69 -9.24
CA GLN A 655 -25.98 19.46 -8.94
C GLN A 655 -26.27 20.54 -9.98
N ALA A 656 -25.23 21.26 -10.42
CA ALA A 656 -25.37 22.45 -11.25
C ALA A 656 -24.66 22.34 -12.62
N GLY A 657 -23.96 21.24 -12.90
CA GLY A 657 -23.28 21.06 -14.17
C GLY A 657 -24.24 20.82 -15.33
N ASP A 658 -23.99 21.49 -16.46
CA ASP A 658 -24.83 21.38 -17.65
C ASP A 658 -24.88 19.96 -18.24
N ASN A 659 -23.82 19.15 -18.04
CA ASN A 659 -23.73 17.82 -18.65
C ASN A 659 -24.85 16.89 -18.14
N LEU A 660 -25.05 16.77 -16.82
CA LEU A 660 -26.09 15.91 -16.27
C LEU A 660 -27.49 16.41 -16.66
N ALA A 661 -27.73 17.72 -16.56
CA ALA A 661 -29.01 18.31 -16.95
C ALA A 661 -29.32 18.10 -18.45
N ALA A 662 -28.31 18.20 -19.32
CA ALA A 662 -28.45 17.93 -20.74
C ALA A 662 -28.80 16.46 -21.02
N LYS A 663 -28.15 15.50 -20.36
CA LYS A 663 -28.48 14.06 -20.51
C LYS A 663 -29.90 13.73 -20.05
N ILE A 664 -30.38 14.36 -18.97
CA ILE A 664 -31.76 14.18 -18.48
C ILE A 664 -32.79 14.78 -19.47
N ARG A 665 -32.45 15.90 -20.11
CA ARG A 665 -33.34 16.64 -21.03
C ARG A 665 -33.26 16.17 -22.49
N ALA A 666 -32.37 15.25 -22.82
CA ALA A 666 -32.17 14.76 -24.18
C ALA A 666 -33.47 14.21 -24.79
N ALA A 667 -33.79 14.64 -26.02
CA ALA A 667 -35.05 14.32 -26.68
C ALA A 667 -35.18 12.83 -27.07
N ASP A 668 -34.04 12.15 -27.23
CA ASP A 668 -33.85 10.73 -27.51
C ASP A 668 -33.47 9.92 -26.26
N GLY A 669 -33.41 10.55 -25.08
CA GLY A 669 -33.12 9.88 -23.81
C GLY A 669 -34.26 8.99 -23.31
N LYS A 670 -33.94 8.09 -22.37
CA LYS A 670 -34.90 7.14 -21.75
C LYS A 670 -36.11 7.84 -21.14
N LEU A 671 -35.89 8.92 -20.38
CA LEU A 671 -36.99 9.66 -19.75
C LEU A 671 -37.94 10.28 -20.80
N ALA A 672 -37.39 10.89 -21.86
CA ALA A 672 -38.21 11.49 -22.92
C ALA A 672 -39.05 10.43 -23.65
N ASN A 673 -38.51 9.22 -23.83
CA ASN A 673 -39.27 8.09 -24.37
C ASN A 673 -40.36 7.62 -23.39
N TRP A 674 -40.01 7.37 -22.13
CA TRP A 674 -40.96 6.91 -21.12
C TRP A 674 -42.09 7.90 -20.83
N LEU A 675 -41.83 9.21 -20.87
CA LEU A 675 -42.88 10.22 -20.75
C LEU A 675 -43.95 10.10 -21.85
N LYS A 676 -43.58 9.60 -23.04
CA LYS A 676 -44.49 9.35 -24.16
C LYS A 676 -45.20 8.00 -24.03
N THR A 677 -44.51 6.96 -23.54
CA THR A 677 -45.01 5.58 -23.57
C THR A 677 -45.64 5.10 -22.26
N ILE A 678 -45.32 5.71 -21.13
CA ILE A 678 -45.81 5.33 -19.79
C ILE A 678 -46.68 6.48 -19.26
N PRO A 679 -48.03 6.38 -19.38
CA PRO A 679 -48.94 7.44 -18.94
C PRO A 679 -49.16 7.45 -17.43
N ASN A 680 -49.03 6.31 -16.76
CA ASN A 680 -49.20 6.19 -15.32
C ASN A 680 -47.95 6.69 -14.57
N ASP A 681 -48.12 7.62 -13.64
CA ASP A 681 -47.02 8.23 -12.90
C ASP A 681 -46.33 7.23 -11.95
N ASP A 682 -47.07 6.28 -11.38
CA ASP A 682 -46.50 5.25 -10.52
C ASP A 682 -45.62 4.26 -11.29
N ASP A 683 -46.07 3.82 -12.47
CA ASP A 683 -45.28 2.95 -13.35
C ASP A 683 -44.01 3.67 -13.82
N LEU A 684 -44.06 4.98 -14.03
CA LEU A 684 -42.91 5.79 -14.40
C LEU A 684 -41.91 5.96 -13.24
N ILE A 685 -42.41 6.15 -12.01
CA ILE A 685 -41.56 6.12 -10.80
C ILE A 685 -40.88 4.75 -10.68
N HIS A 686 -41.62 3.66 -10.87
CA HIS A 686 -41.09 2.30 -10.82
C HIS A 686 -39.98 2.10 -11.87
N ALA A 687 -40.22 2.50 -13.12
CA ALA A 687 -39.21 2.41 -14.19
C ALA A 687 -37.93 3.21 -13.87
N LEU A 688 -38.07 4.43 -13.34
CA LEU A 688 -36.93 5.25 -12.93
C LEU A 688 -36.10 4.59 -11.84
N TYR A 689 -36.75 4.07 -10.79
CA TYR A 689 -36.08 3.44 -9.66
C TYR A 689 -35.32 2.18 -10.08
N TRP A 690 -35.90 1.31 -10.92
CA TRP A 690 -35.21 0.12 -11.40
C TRP A 690 -34.03 0.44 -12.33
N ALA A 691 -34.17 1.44 -13.19
CA ALA A 691 -33.11 1.81 -14.12
C ALA A 691 -31.92 2.54 -13.48
N THR A 692 -32.08 3.07 -12.26
CA THR A 692 -31.06 3.87 -11.56
C THR A 692 -30.53 3.19 -10.32
N LEU A 693 -31.43 2.85 -9.39
CA LEU A 693 -31.13 2.30 -8.07
C LEU A 693 -31.22 0.78 -8.03
N SER A 694 -31.67 0.14 -9.12
CA SER A 694 -31.78 -1.32 -9.23
C SER A 694 -32.69 -1.96 -8.19
N ARG A 695 -33.71 -1.21 -7.75
CA ARG A 695 -34.76 -1.64 -6.82
C ARG A 695 -36.06 -0.92 -7.11
N SER A 696 -37.15 -1.37 -6.50
CA SER A 696 -38.37 -0.57 -6.43
C SER A 696 -38.23 0.58 -5.41
N ALA A 697 -39.05 1.61 -5.56
CA ALA A 697 -39.27 2.58 -4.49
C ALA A 697 -39.85 1.85 -3.26
N THR A 698 -39.41 2.25 -2.08
CA THR A 698 -40.05 1.81 -0.83
C THR A 698 -41.49 2.35 -0.76
N ALA A 699 -42.35 1.71 0.04
CA ALA A 699 -43.74 2.17 0.20
C ALA A 699 -43.81 3.65 0.64
N GLU A 700 -42.89 4.06 1.51
CA GLU A 700 -42.78 5.44 1.98
C GLU A 700 -42.34 6.40 0.88
N GLU A 701 -41.21 6.12 0.20
CA GLU A 701 -40.73 6.94 -0.94
C GLU A 701 -41.82 7.10 -2.01
N ARG A 702 -42.44 5.98 -2.41
CA ARG A 702 -43.54 5.96 -3.39
C ARG A 702 -44.71 6.84 -2.95
N SER A 703 -45.16 6.70 -1.70
CA SER A 703 -46.28 7.49 -1.18
C SER A 703 -45.99 9.00 -1.13
N GLN A 704 -44.73 9.38 -0.85
CA GLN A 704 -44.31 10.78 -0.80
C GLN A 704 -44.22 11.36 -2.21
N LEU A 705 -43.63 10.63 -3.15
CA LEU A 705 -43.52 11.05 -4.55
C LEU A 705 -44.88 11.27 -5.20
N LEU A 706 -45.80 10.31 -5.06
CA LEU A 706 -47.15 10.43 -5.61
C LEU A 706 -47.92 11.61 -4.99
N ARG A 707 -47.75 11.86 -3.68
CA ARG A 707 -48.33 13.05 -3.03
C ARG A 707 -47.76 14.35 -3.60
N LEU A 708 -46.44 14.46 -3.73
CA LEU A 708 -45.78 15.64 -4.30
C LEU A 708 -46.22 15.89 -5.74
N ARG A 709 -46.37 14.84 -6.54
CA ARG A 709 -46.86 14.92 -7.92
C ARG A 709 -48.29 15.45 -8.00
N ALA A 710 -49.16 14.98 -7.10
CA ALA A 710 -50.58 15.35 -7.06
C ALA A 710 -50.81 16.76 -6.52
N SER A 711 -49.99 17.23 -5.56
CA SER A 711 -50.12 18.55 -4.95
C SER A 711 -49.37 19.66 -5.69
N GLY A 712 -48.51 19.32 -6.64
CA GLY A 712 -47.64 20.27 -7.34
C GLY A 712 -48.29 20.88 -8.58
N ASN A 713 -48.05 22.18 -8.82
CA ASN A 713 -48.40 22.88 -10.07
C ASN A 713 -47.34 22.71 -11.18
N VAL A 714 -46.37 21.82 -10.98
CA VAL A 714 -45.26 21.59 -11.92
C VAL A 714 -45.74 20.69 -13.08
N PRO A 715 -45.43 21.04 -14.33
CA PRO A 715 -45.66 20.19 -15.49
C PRO A 715 -45.12 18.76 -15.28
N ARG A 716 -45.82 17.76 -15.83
CA ARG A 716 -45.46 16.34 -15.65
C ARG A 716 -44.02 16.06 -16.06
N ASP A 717 -43.60 16.57 -17.21
CA ASP A 717 -42.26 16.37 -17.76
C ASP A 717 -41.19 17.03 -16.88
N GLU A 718 -41.45 18.23 -16.35
CA GLU A 718 -40.55 18.92 -15.42
C GLU A 718 -40.43 18.17 -14.08
N TYR A 719 -41.55 17.72 -13.50
CA TYR A 719 -41.55 16.92 -12.28
C TYR A 719 -40.67 15.66 -12.40
N PHE A 720 -40.80 14.90 -13.50
CA PHE A 720 -40.00 13.70 -13.68
C PHE A 720 -38.54 13.97 -14.04
N ARG A 721 -38.22 15.11 -14.66
CA ARG A 721 -36.83 15.56 -14.82
C ARG A 721 -36.19 15.87 -13.48
N ASP A 722 -36.91 16.55 -12.59
CA ASP A 722 -36.44 16.88 -11.23
C ASP A 722 -36.29 15.62 -10.37
N LEU A 723 -37.26 14.69 -10.44
CA LEU A 723 -37.15 13.40 -9.77
C LEU A 723 -35.94 12.61 -10.27
N PHE A 724 -35.72 12.57 -11.58
CA PHE A 724 -34.58 11.86 -12.15
C PHE A 724 -33.25 12.50 -11.72
N TRP A 725 -33.18 13.83 -11.75
CA TRP A 725 -32.03 14.58 -11.24
C TRP A 725 -31.77 14.29 -9.75
N ALA A 726 -32.82 14.26 -8.92
CA ALA A 726 -32.72 13.99 -7.49
C ALA A 726 -32.20 12.57 -7.20
N ILE A 727 -32.67 11.58 -7.97
CA ILE A 727 -32.19 10.20 -7.86
C ILE A 727 -30.71 10.10 -8.25
N LEU A 728 -30.31 10.70 -9.39
CA LEU A 728 -28.92 10.67 -9.87
C LEU A 728 -27.94 11.42 -8.94
N ASN A 729 -28.43 12.40 -8.17
CA ASN A 729 -27.66 13.10 -7.14
C ASN A 729 -27.71 12.43 -5.75
N SER A 730 -28.46 11.34 -5.60
CA SER A 730 -28.60 10.67 -4.31
C SER A 730 -27.33 9.88 -3.93
N LYS A 731 -27.13 9.68 -2.62
CA LYS A 731 -26.08 8.78 -2.10
C LYS A 731 -26.29 7.35 -2.61
N ALA A 732 -27.54 6.88 -2.67
CA ALA A 732 -27.87 5.54 -3.15
C ALA A 732 -27.43 5.29 -4.61
N PHE A 733 -27.44 6.33 -5.44
CA PHE A 733 -26.94 6.25 -6.81
C PHE A 733 -25.40 6.31 -6.87
N SER A 734 -24.82 7.32 -6.20
CA SER A 734 -23.38 7.65 -6.30
C SER A 734 -22.45 6.71 -5.52
N PHE A 735 -22.99 5.91 -4.59
CA PHE A 735 -22.23 4.98 -3.77
C PHE A 735 -22.65 3.54 -4.03
N ASN A 736 -21.65 2.66 -4.13
CA ASN A 736 -21.85 1.24 -3.96
C ASN A 736 -21.92 0.90 -2.47
N HIS A 737 -22.95 0.19 -2.04
CA HIS A 737 -23.32 0.01 -0.64
C HIS A 737 -23.81 -1.40 -0.35
#